data_AF-A0A2I4F0B7-F1
#
_entry.id   AF-A0A2I4F0B7-F1
#
_cell.length_a   1.000
_cell.length_b   1.000
_cell.length_c   1.000
_cell.angle_alpha   90.00
_cell.angle_beta   90.00
_cell.angle_gamma   90.00
#
_symmetry.space_group_name_H-M   'P 1'
#
loop_
_entity.id
_entity.type
_entity.pdbx_description
1 polymer ?
#
loop_
_entity_poly.entity_id
_entity_poly.type
_entity_poly.pdbx_seq_one_letter_code
_entity_poly.pdbx_strand_id
1 'polypeptide(L)'
;MASTTTSINSGGGEDRVLATAQQIVKSLNTPKEVREDMLLIFSSFDNRLSNITNLIDGEDSVTEEDRFDAAEKVILRWDSSSLEASRRSLNSEDSRNEAHEYLSAVDEILNLMDELSVRSDSDIVDRAENAIQLAMSRLEDEFRLVMIRNTVPLEAERLYGSIRRTALSFPVNDGEIYGDFESFSEEDPSATQPYHERGASLGDDVSVDLIDPKAVDELKEIASRMLRSGYEKECVQVYSSVRRDALDECLAILGIEKLSIEEVQRIEWNSLDEKMKRWIQAVKIFVKVILSGEKCLCDQIFSGLDDTKEICFNETVKGCVMQLLNFGEAVAIGKRSPEKLFRILDMYDVINNGLPELEEMVTDDLVIAEAKGVLTGLGEAAIGTFVEFENAVRSETSKKPMQCGDIHPLTRYVMNYVKLIVDYSDTLNLLLDNSQDDGCDTLQNDNDNDNFRLSPLARRLVRLISSLQSNLEEKSRLYEDTALQYIFLINNSLYVVQKVKGSDLGELLGDNWVRKRRGQIRQYATSYLRASWSKTLSFLRDEGIGVSSSNASKVTLKERFKNFNASFEDIYRVQTAWKVPDAQLREELRISISEKVIPAYRAFLGRFGNLVESGRHAGKYIKYTAEDLESFLLDLFEGTPRVLHHMRRKSS
;
A
#
# COMPACT_ATOMS: atom_id res chain seq x y z
N MET A 1 -27.87 49.43 -36.40
CA MET A 1 -29.12 49.99 -36.93
C MET A 1 -30.13 48.88 -37.05
N ALA A 2 -31.25 49.02 -36.33
CA ALA A 2 -32.57 48.43 -36.50
C ALA A 2 -32.74 47.03 -37.13
N SER A 3 -33.31 46.11 -36.35
CA SER A 3 -34.56 45.46 -36.76
C SER A 3 -35.43 45.21 -35.53
N THR A 4 -36.53 45.95 -35.48
CA THR A 4 -37.57 45.96 -34.45
C THR A 4 -38.55 44.83 -34.73
N THR A 5 -38.77 43.93 -33.77
CA THR A 5 -39.92 43.00 -33.79
C THR A 5 -40.79 43.26 -32.56
N THR A 6 -41.91 43.91 -32.83
CA THR A 6 -42.98 44.22 -31.89
C THR A 6 -43.80 42.95 -31.65
N SER A 7 -43.74 42.39 -30.44
CA SER A 7 -44.68 41.36 -29.97
C SER A 7 -46.01 42.02 -29.64
N ILE A 8 -47.05 41.71 -30.42
CA ILE A 8 -48.41 42.17 -30.16
C ILE A 8 -48.96 41.41 -28.95
N ASN A 9 -49.35 42.20 -27.96
CA ASN A 9 -49.96 41.87 -26.68
C ASN A 9 -51.28 41.10 -26.87
N SER A 10 -51.32 39.79 -26.60
CA SER A 10 -52.54 38.96 -26.67
C SER A 10 -53.27 38.79 -25.33
N GLY A 11 -52.81 39.42 -24.24
CA GLY A 11 -53.39 39.23 -22.90
C GLY A 11 -54.70 39.97 -22.59
N GLY A 12 -55.18 40.86 -23.47
CA GLY A 12 -56.35 41.72 -23.16
C GLY A 12 -57.72 41.21 -23.63
N GLY A 13 -57.75 40.20 -24.49
CA GLY A 13 -59.01 39.62 -25.00
C GLY A 13 -59.65 38.64 -24.03
N GLU A 14 -58.82 37.98 -23.22
CA GLU A 14 -59.18 36.80 -22.44
C GLU A 14 -59.95 37.18 -21.15
N ASP A 15 -59.48 38.21 -20.45
CA ASP A 15 -60.17 38.77 -19.27
C ASP A 15 -61.51 39.40 -19.63
N ARG A 16 -61.64 39.91 -20.86
CA ARG A 16 -62.90 40.50 -21.34
C ARG A 16 -63.96 39.43 -21.57
N VAL A 17 -63.61 38.27 -22.11
CA VAL A 17 -64.58 37.19 -22.33
C VAL A 17 -65.11 36.64 -21.00
N LEU A 18 -64.22 36.45 -20.02
CA LEU A 18 -64.56 36.00 -18.68
C LEU A 18 -65.48 37.02 -17.96
N ALA A 19 -65.12 38.30 -18.00
CA ALA A 19 -65.90 39.38 -17.38
C ALA A 19 -67.27 39.57 -18.05
N THR A 20 -67.37 39.37 -19.38
CA THR A 20 -68.65 39.50 -20.09
C THR A 20 -69.58 38.32 -19.77
N ALA A 21 -69.04 37.11 -19.66
CA ALA A 21 -69.80 35.92 -19.24
C ALA A 21 -70.34 36.09 -17.81
N GLN A 22 -69.53 36.61 -16.89
CA GLN A 22 -69.94 36.94 -15.52
C GLN A 22 -71.07 37.98 -15.49
N GLN A 23 -71.00 39.01 -16.33
CA GLN A 23 -72.02 40.06 -16.38
C GLN A 23 -73.36 39.56 -16.95
N ILE A 24 -73.33 38.63 -17.90
CA ILE A 24 -74.53 38.00 -18.48
C ILE A 24 -75.21 37.09 -17.46
N VAL A 25 -74.46 36.24 -16.75
CA VAL A 25 -75.00 35.34 -15.72
C VAL A 25 -75.61 36.14 -14.56
N LYS A 26 -75.01 37.28 -14.20
CA LYS A 26 -75.48 38.13 -13.09
C LYS A 26 -76.70 39.00 -13.45
N SER A 27 -76.94 39.29 -14.73
CA SER A 27 -78.07 40.11 -15.19
C SER A 27 -79.33 39.30 -15.52
N LEU A 28 -79.20 37.98 -15.69
CA LEU A 28 -80.31 37.05 -15.86
C LEU A 28 -80.77 36.51 -14.50
N ASN A 29 -81.61 37.26 -13.81
CA ASN A 29 -82.16 36.91 -12.49
C ASN A 29 -83.07 35.66 -12.55
N THR A 30 -82.46 34.47 -12.66
CA THR A 30 -83.09 33.16 -12.93
C THR A 30 -82.91 32.20 -11.76
N PRO A 31 -83.85 31.24 -11.57
CA PRO A 31 -83.80 30.25 -10.49
C PRO A 31 -82.62 29.27 -10.61
N LYS A 32 -82.16 28.74 -9.46
CA LYS A 32 -80.87 28.04 -9.25
C LYS A 32 -80.59 26.91 -10.27
N GLU A 33 -81.58 26.08 -10.55
CA GLU A 33 -81.46 24.91 -11.45
C GLU A 33 -81.14 25.32 -12.92
N VAL A 34 -81.70 26.43 -13.40
CA VAL A 34 -81.46 26.91 -14.77
C VAL A 34 -80.07 27.55 -14.91
N ARG A 35 -79.51 28.03 -13.80
CA ARG A 35 -78.18 28.64 -13.75
C ARG A 35 -77.08 27.58 -13.83
N GLU A 36 -77.27 26.45 -13.16
CA GLU A 36 -76.36 25.30 -13.19
C GLU A 36 -76.30 24.67 -14.59
N ASP A 37 -77.45 24.48 -15.25
CA ASP A 37 -77.48 23.97 -16.63
C ASP A 37 -76.80 24.91 -17.64
N MET A 38 -76.97 26.22 -17.48
CA MET A 38 -76.30 27.21 -18.35
C MET A 38 -74.79 27.25 -18.12
N LEU A 39 -74.31 27.06 -16.89
CA LEU A 39 -72.88 26.98 -16.57
C LEU A 39 -72.24 25.68 -17.08
N LEU A 40 -72.96 24.56 -17.03
CA LEU A 40 -72.56 23.31 -17.67
C LEU A 40 -72.40 23.47 -19.18
N ILE A 41 -73.32 24.18 -19.83
CA ILE A 41 -73.20 24.50 -21.26
C ILE A 41 -71.98 25.40 -21.51
N PHE A 42 -71.75 26.44 -20.72
CA PHE A 42 -70.56 27.30 -20.87
C PHE A 42 -69.23 26.55 -20.65
N SER A 43 -69.18 25.61 -19.71
CA SER A 43 -68.02 24.75 -19.49
C SER A 43 -67.73 23.80 -20.66
N SER A 44 -68.75 23.43 -21.45
CA SER A 44 -68.61 22.54 -22.61
C SER A 44 -68.07 23.25 -23.87
N PHE A 45 -68.12 24.58 -23.93
CA PHE A 45 -67.64 25.36 -25.07
C PHE A 45 -66.14 25.69 -24.98
N ASP A 46 -65.57 25.80 -23.76
CA ASP A 46 -64.17 26.16 -23.57
C ASP A 46 -63.66 25.64 -22.21
N ASN A 47 -62.55 24.88 -22.23
CA ASN A 47 -61.91 24.32 -21.03
C ASN A 47 -61.48 25.42 -20.04
N ARG A 48 -61.34 26.68 -20.49
CA ARG A 48 -60.95 27.82 -19.65
C ARG A 48 -62.06 28.36 -18.76
N LEU A 49 -63.32 28.03 -19.05
CA LEU A 49 -64.50 28.47 -18.27
C LEU A 49 -64.87 27.48 -17.15
N SER A 50 -64.14 26.36 -17.04
CA SER A 50 -64.30 25.34 -15.99
C SER A 50 -64.12 25.90 -14.56
N ASN A 51 -63.29 26.93 -14.40
CA ASN A 51 -63.04 27.59 -13.11
C ASN A 51 -64.17 28.54 -12.66
N ILE A 52 -65.16 28.85 -13.51
CA ILE A 52 -66.29 29.73 -13.12
C ILE A 52 -67.19 29.05 -12.08
N THR A 53 -67.29 27.72 -12.10
CA THR A 53 -68.08 26.95 -11.13
C THR A 53 -67.52 27.08 -9.70
N ASN A 54 -66.19 27.06 -9.55
CA ASN A 54 -65.51 27.18 -8.24
C ASN A 54 -65.60 28.56 -7.59
N LEU A 55 -65.98 29.60 -8.35
CA LEU A 55 -66.09 30.98 -7.85
C LEU A 55 -67.48 31.33 -7.31
N ILE A 56 -68.49 30.46 -7.50
CA ILE A 56 -69.89 30.73 -7.11
C ILE A 56 -70.34 29.82 -5.96
N ASP A 57 -69.70 28.68 -5.72
CA ASP A 57 -69.95 27.80 -4.55
C ASP A 57 -69.25 28.28 -3.26
N GLY A 58 -69.34 29.59 -2.99
CA GLY A 58 -68.86 30.22 -1.76
C GLY A 58 -69.76 29.97 -0.53
N GLU A 59 -70.29 28.77 -0.35
CA GLU A 59 -71.10 28.40 0.84
C GLU A 59 -70.59 27.16 1.61
N ASP A 60 -69.51 26.50 1.18
CA ASP A 60 -68.80 25.48 2.00
C ASP A 60 -67.54 26.05 2.66
N SER A 61 -67.66 27.26 3.24
CA SER A 61 -66.62 27.90 4.04
C SER A 61 -66.57 27.30 5.46
N VAL A 62 -66.19 26.03 5.56
CA VAL A 62 -65.27 25.61 6.65
C VAL A 62 -63.85 25.96 6.17
N THR A 63 -63.72 27.27 5.91
CA THR A 63 -62.59 28.18 6.08
C THR A 63 -61.20 27.54 5.99
N GLU A 64 -60.57 27.70 4.81
CA GLU A 64 -59.11 27.60 4.64
C GLU A 64 -58.36 28.39 5.73
N GLU A 65 -58.94 29.50 6.19
CA GLU A 65 -58.47 30.30 7.32
C GLU A 65 -58.59 29.59 8.68
N ASP A 66 -59.65 28.81 8.94
CA ASP A 66 -59.77 28.01 10.18
C ASP A 66 -58.85 26.77 10.14
N ARG A 67 -58.61 26.20 8.96
CA ARG A 67 -57.60 25.13 8.76
C ARG A 67 -56.19 25.68 9.01
N PHE A 68 -55.89 26.87 8.50
CA PHE A 68 -54.64 27.58 8.76
C PHE A 68 -54.47 27.88 10.26
N ASP A 69 -55.45 28.52 10.90
CA ASP A 69 -55.39 28.87 12.32
C ASP A 69 -55.27 27.61 13.21
N ALA A 70 -55.90 26.49 12.84
CA ALA A 70 -55.74 25.22 13.55
C ALA A 70 -54.31 24.67 13.45
N ALA A 71 -53.72 24.68 12.24
CA ALA A 71 -52.36 24.20 12.01
C ALA A 71 -51.30 25.13 12.66
N GLU A 72 -51.46 26.44 12.53
CA GLU A 72 -50.59 27.44 13.15
C GLU A 72 -50.62 27.33 14.68
N LYS A 73 -51.81 27.12 15.27
CA LYS A 73 -51.96 26.89 16.71
C LYS A 73 -51.26 25.62 17.18
N VAL A 74 -51.25 24.54 16.38
CA VAL A 74 -50.46 23.35 16.69
C VAL A 74 -48.99 23.74 16.75
N ILE A 75 -48.43 24.36 15.72
CA ILE A 75 -47.01 24.74 15.67
C ILE A 75 -46.62 25.66 16.84
N LEU A 76 -47.40 26.69 17.14
CA LEU A 76 -47.15 27.65 18.22
C LEU A 76 -47.30 27.04 19.63
N ARG A 77 -48.15 26.02 19.79
CA ARG A 77 -48.33 25.30 21.06
C ARG A 77 -47.03 24.63 21.50
N TRP A 78 -46.23 24.16 20.54
CA TRP A 78 -44.97 23.48 20.83
C TRP A 78 -43.86 24.46 21.25
N ASP A 79 -43.87 25.68 20.70
CA ASP A 79 -42.90 26.73 21.03
C ASP A 79 -43.17 27.39 22.40
N SER A 80 -44.45 27.61 22.74
CA SER A 80 -44.88 28.20 24.01
C SER A 80 -44.55 27.35 25.25
N SER A 81 -44.19 26.08 25.06
CA SER A 81 -43.74 25.14 26.11
C SER A 81 -42.22 25.10 26.34
N SER A 82 -41.49 26.08 25.82
CA SER A 82 -40.01 26.15 25.71
C SER A 82 -39.20 25.80 26.98
N LEU A 83 -39.72 25.97 28.20
CA LEU A 83 -38.96 25.58 29.42
C LEU A 83 -39.03 24.07 29.79
N GLU A 84 -40.06 23.35 29.34
CA GLU A 84 -40.25 21.92 29.61
C GLU A 84 -40.05 21.04 28.34
N ALA A 85 -40.09 21.67 27.16
CA ALA A 85 -39.93 21.00 25.85
C ALA A 85 -38.51 20.50 25.57
N SER A 86 -37.48 21.05 26.23
CA SER A 86 -36.09 20.59 26.09
C SER A 86 -35.87 19.17 26.68
N ARG A 87 -36.84 18.62 27.41
CA ARG A 87 -36.77 17.28 28.03
C ARG A 87 -37.73 16.23 27.45
N ARG A 88 -38.66 16.61 26.56
CA ARG A 88 -39.57 15.65 25.91
C ARG A 88 -39.03 15.28 24.54
N SER A 89 -38.24 14.22 24.52
CA SER A 89 -37.99 13.44 23.30
C SER A 89 -39.30 12.79 22.86
N LEU A 90 -39.55 12.71 21.55
CA LEU A 90 -40.73 12.16 20.87
C LEU A 90 -41.05 10.66 21.17
N ASN A 91 -40.53 10.05 22.25
CA ASN A 91 -40.56 8.60 22.52
C ASN A 91 -41.39 8.13 23.74
N SER A 92 -42.40 8.85 24.21
CA SER A 92 -43.55 8.21 24.88
C SER A 92 -44.51 7.66 23.81
N GLU A 93 -45.29 6.61 24.07
CA GLU A 93 -46.33 6.16 23.12
C GLU A 93 -47.34 7.26 22.78
N ASP A 94 -47.53 8.22 23.69
CA ASP A 94 -48.33 9.43 23.47
C ASP A 94 -47.65 10.44 22.51
N SER A 95 -46.33 10.43 22.36
CA SER A 95 -45.59 11.47 21.62
C SER A 95 -45.32 11.15 20.14
N ARG A 96 -45.54 9.90 19.68
CA ARG A 96 -45.50 9.58 18.23
C ARG A 96 -46.75 10.10 17.51
N ASN A 97 -47.91 10.02 18.16
CA ASN A 97 -49.13 10.65 17.64
C ASN A 97 -48.98 12.16 17.60
N GLU A 98 -48.40 12.75 18.65
CA GLU A 98 -48.07 14.17 18.69
C GLU A 98 -47.05 14.59 17.60
N ALA A 99 -46.07 13.73 17.28
CA ALA A 99 -45.12 13.95 16.17
C ALA A 99 -45.83 13.95 14.81
N HIS A 100 -46.71 12.97 14.56
CA HIS A 100 -47.49 12.90 13.33
C HIS A 100 -48.48 14.07 13.22
N GLU A 101 -49.11 14.49 14.32
CA GLU A 101 -49.97 15.69 14.35
C GLU A 101 -49.17 16.95 13.99
N TYR A 102 -47.95 17.08 14.49
CA TYR A 102 -47.06 18.19 14.15
C TYR A 102 -46.65 18.18 12.67
N LEU A 103 -46.19 17.03 12.16
CA LEU A 103 -45.80 16.88 10.75
C LEU A 103 -46.99 17.11 9.81
N SER A 104 -48.19 16.66 10.19
CA SER A 104 -49.42 16.92 9.43
C SER A 104 -49.81 18.41 9.44
N ALA A 105 -49.59 19.13 10.55
CA ALA A 105 -49.82 20.56 10.61
C ALA A 105 -48.84 21.33 9.71
N VAL A 106 -47.58 20.90 9.63
CA VAL A 106 -46.59 21.44 8.67
C VAL A 106 -47.04 21.19 7.24
N ASP A 107 -47.51 19.98 6.93
CA ASP A 107 -47.98 19.65 5.59
C ASP A 107 -49.18 20.50 5.15
N GLU A 108 -50.09 20.76 6.09
CA GLU A 108 -51.27 21.58 5.87
C GLU A 108 -50.89 23.03 5.54
N ILE A 109 -49.96 23.63 6.30
CA ILE A 109 -49.49 25.00 6.02
C ILE A 109 -48.74 25.08 4.69
N LEU A 110 -47.92 24.07 4.36
CA LEU A 110 -47.22 24.02 3.07
C LEU A 110 -48.20 23.94 1.88
N ASN A 111 -49.21 23.07 1.97
CA ASN A 111 -50.23 22.96 0.92
C ASN A 111 -51.03 24.25 0.77
N LEU A 112 -51.40 24.89 1.89
CA LEU A 112 -52.09 26.18 1.88
C LEU A 112 -51.22 27.29 1.28
N MET A 113 -49.91 27.28 1.52
CA MET A 113 -48.98 28.23 0.89
C MET A 113 -48.89 28.09 -0.64
N ASP A 114 -48.88 26.84 -1.13
CA ASP A 114 -48.91 26.57 -2.58
C ASP A 114 -50.21 27.07 -3.23
N GLU A 115 -51.35 26.96 -2.51
CA GLU A 115 -52.67 27.45 -2.95
C GLU A 115 -52.79 28.98 -2.86
N LEU A 116 -52.24 29.59 -1.80
CA LEU A 116 -52.27 31.04 -1.52
C LEU A 116 -51.29 31.83 -2.40
N SER A 117 -50.25 31.21 -2.95
CA SER A 117 -49.35 31.84 -3.94
C SER A 117 -50.11 32.42 -5.16
N VAL A 118 -51.32 31.93 -5.41
CA VAL A 118 -52.22 32.37 -6.50
C VAL A 118 -53.12 33.56 -6.09
N ARG A 119 -53.29 33.83 -4.79
CA ARG A 119 -54.26 34.80 -4.24
C ARG A 119 -53.55 35.77 -3.30
N SER A 120 -53.40 37.02 -3.73
CA SER A 120 -52.54 38.03 -3.10
C SER A 120 -53.05 38.57 -1.75
N ASP A 121 -53.05 37.75 -0.68
CA ASP A 121 -53.31 38.19 0.70
C ASP A 121 -52.00 38.23 1.51
N SER A 122 -51.46 39.43 1.77
CA SER A 122 -50.11 39.58 2.36
C SER A 122 -49.99 39.09 3.80
N ASP A 123 -51.04 39.29 4.60
CA ASP A 123 -50.96 39.09 6.06
C ASP A 123 -50.98 37.59 6.44
N ILE A 124 -51.67 36.76 5.65
CA ILE A 124 -51.72 35.31 5.84
C ILE A 124 -50.40 34.68 5.36
N VAL A 125 -49.82 35.20 4.27
CA VAL A 125 -48.51 34.75 3.77
C VAL A 125 -47.42 35.05 4.80
N ASP A 126 -47.38 36.25 5.38
CA ASP A 126 -46.42 36.59 6.43
C ASP A 126 -46.57 35.69 7.67
N ARG A 127 -47.81 35.34 8.07
CA ARG A 127 -48.05 34.40 9.19
C ARG A 127 -47.60 32.98 8.83
N ALA A 128 -47.87 32.52 7.62
CA ALA A 128 -47.48 31.20 7.14
C ALA A 128 -45.95 31.06 7.07
N GLU A 129 -45.25 32.08 6.55
CA GLU A 129 -43.78 32.10 6.51
C GLU A 129 -43.17 32.04 7.91
N ASN A 130 -43.69 32.79 8.87
CA ASN A 130 -43.25 32.73 10.27
C ASN A 130 -43.50 31.35 10.90
N ALA A 131 -44.68 30.76 10.66
CA ALA A 131 -45.02 29.43 11.17
C ALA A 131 -44.11 28.34 10.57
N ILE A 132 -43.80 28.41 9.27
CA ILE A 132 -42.85 27.50 8.62
C ILE A 132 -41.44 27.70 9.18
N GLN A 133 -40.97 28.93 9.34
CA GLN A 133 -39.63 29.17 9.88
C GLN A 133 -39.47 28.57 11.28
N LEU A 134 -40.48 28.74 12.14
CA LEU A 134 -40.51 28.14 13.47
C LEU A 134 -40.56 26.61 13.39
N ALA A 135 -41.35 26.06 12.48
CA ALA A 135 -41.44 24.63 12.28
C ALA A 135 -40.12 24.01 11.78
N MET A 136 -39.46 24.66 10.83
CA MET A 136 -38.19 24.20 10.28
C MET A 136 -37.08 24.23 11.32
N SER A 137 -36.98 25.30 12.13
CA SER A 137 -36.03 25.34 13.25
C SER A 137 -36.22 24.17 14.22
N ARG A 138 -37.46 23.75 14.47
CA ARG A 138 -37.74 22.59 15.32
C ARG A 138 -37.42 21.27 14.64
N LEU A 139 -37.78 21.12 13.37
CA LEU A 139 -37.48 19.93 12.58
C LEU A 139 -35.96 19.72 12.43
N GLU A 140 -35.18 20.79 12.31
CA GLU A 140 -33.71 20.74 12.36
C GLU A 140 -33.20 20.11 13.66
N ASP A 141 -33.74 20.54 14.80
CA ASP A 141 -33.35 20.02 16.11
C ASP A 141 -33.78 18.56 16.31
N GLU A 142 -35.00 18.20 15.92
CA GLU A 142 -35.47 16.81 16.00
C GLU A 142 -34.69 15.90 15.05
N PHE A 143 -34.42 16.34 13.82
CA PHE A 143 -33.59 15.60 12.87
C PHE A 143 -32.20 15.31 13.44
N ARG A 144 -31.58 16.32 14.07
CA ARG A 144 -30.32 16.16 14.80
C ARG A 144 -30.43 15.15 15.94
N LEU A 145 -31.46 15.26 16.79
CA LEU A 145 -31.63 14.42 17.97
C LEU A 145 -31.90 12.95 17.62
N VAL A 146 -32.79 12.69 16.65
CA VAL A 146 -33.09 11.34 16.16
C VAL A 146 -31.83 10.69 15.60
N MET A 147 -31.01 11.43 14.86
CA MET A 147 -29.77 10.92 14.28
C MET A 147 -28.72 10.59 15.34
N ILE A 148 -28.47 11.49 16.30
CA ILE A 148 -27.51 11.26 17.38
C ILE A 148 -27.91 10.04 18.22
N ARG A 149 -29.18 9.94 18.59
CA ARG A 149 -29.68 8.88 19.48
C ARG A 149 -29.62 7.49 18.85
N ASN A 150 -29.83 7.41 17.54
CA ASN A 150 -29.93 6.14 16.82
C ASN A 150 -28.64 5.77 16.07
N THR A 151 -27.57 6.56 16.20
CA THR A 151 -26.25 6.21 15.65
C THR A 151 -25.68 5.01 16.39
N VAL A 152 -25.30 3.97 15.65
CA VAL A 152 -24.77 2.71 16.20
C VAL A 152 -23.26 2.84 16.41
N PRO A 153 -22.73 2.66 17.64
CA PRO A 153 -21.29 2.70 17.88
C PRO A 153 -20.57 1.55 17.17
N LEU A 154 -19.44 1.83 16.51
CA LEU A 154 -18.62 0.79 15.89
C LEU A 154 -17.84 -0.02 16.94
N GLU A 155 -18.00 -1.34 16.93
CA GLU A 155 -17.18 -2.25 17.73
C GLU A 155 -15.91 -2.66 16.97
N ALA A 156 -14.77 -2.04 17.31
CA ALA A 156 -13.46 -2.35 16.71
C ALA A 156 -13.14 -3.85 16.70
N GLU A 157 -13.44 -4.57 17.79
CA GLU A 157 -13.09 -5.99 17.92
C GLU A 157 -13.80 -6.89 16.89
N ARG A 158 -15.01 -6.54 16.45
CA ARG A 158 -15.73 -7.27 15.40
C ARG A 158 -15.15 -7.01 14.01
N LEU A 159 -14.66 -5.79 13.77
CA LEU A 159 -14.07 -5.38 12.49
C LEU A 159 -12.65 -5.93 12.32
N TYR A 160 -11.82 -5.86 13.36
CA TYR A 160 -10.48 -6.45 13.36
C TYR A 160 -10.50 -7.97 13.50
N GLY A 161 -11.49 -8.57 14.17
CA GLY A 161 -11.60 -10.02 14.37
C GLY A 161 -11.80 -10.80 13.06
N SER A 162 -12.40 -10.18 12.06
CA SER A 162 -12.56 -10.75 10.71
C SER A 162 -11.28 -10.70 9.86
N ILE A 163 -10.23 -9.99 10.31
CA ILE A 163 -8.97 -9.84 9.58
C ILE A 163 -7.85 -10.34 10.49
N ARG A 164 -7.36 -11.56 10.22
CA ARG A 164 -6.23 -12.12 10.97
C ARG A 164 -5.04 -11.16 10.90
N ARG A 165 -4.53 -10.76 12.08
CA ARG A 165 -3.30 -9.99 12.22
C ARG A 165 -2.10 -10.83 11.76
N THR A 166 -1.45 -10.41 10.69
CA THR A 166 -0.14 -10.93 10.30
C THR A 166 0.92 -9.91 10.69
N ALA A 167 1.69 -10.24 11.73
CA ALA A 167 2.75 -9.37 12.25
C ALA A 167 4.09 -9.69 11.58
N LEU A 168 4.79 -8.62 11.17
CA LEU A 168 6.24 -8.66 10.96
C LEU A 168 6.88 -7.66 11.92
N SER A 169 7.92 -8.09 12.60
CA SER A 169 8.83 -7.25 13.38
C SER A 169 10.23 -7.38 12.79
N PHE A 170 10.77 -6.27 12.29
CA PHE A 170 12.19 -6.18 12.00
C PHE A 170 12.93 -5.82 13.30
N PRO A 171 13.98 -6.55 13.72
CA PRO A 171 14.93 -5.99 14.67
C PRO A 171 15.78 -4.95 13.92
N VAL A 172 15.66 -3.67 14.29
CA VAL A 172 16.60 -2.63 13.85
C VAL A 172 17.11 -1.92 15.09
N ASN A 173 18.44 -1.93 15.26
CA ASN A 173 19.12 -1.12 16.24
C ASN A 173 19.65 0.13 15.53
N ASP A 174 19.36 1.31 16.08
CA ASP A 174 19.55 2.58 15.39
C ASP A 174 21.04 3.01 15.38
N GLY A 175 21.53 3.48 14.22
CA GLY A 175 22.80 4.22 14.11
C GLY A 175 23.87 3.60 13.19
N GLU A 176 24.14 4.32 12.09
CA GLU A 176 25.24 4.16 11.13
C GLU A 176 25.46 2.74 10.55
N ILE A 177 25.39 2.65 9.22
CA ILE A 177 25.53 1.45 8.37
C ILE A 177 26.78 0.57 8.72
N TYR A 178 27.73 1.11 9.48
CA TYR A 178 28.94 0.43 9.92
C TYR A 178 28.81 -0.46 11.18
N GLY A 179 27.68 -0.40 11.91
CA GLY A 179 27.52 -1.05 13.21
C GLY A 179 26.68 -2.35 13.24
N ASP A 180 25.72 -2.53 12.33
CA ASP A 180 24.55 -3.40 12.61
C ASP A 180 24.42 -4.65 11.72
N PHE A 181 25.51 -5.09 11.08
CA PHE A 181 25.46 -6.23 10.15
C PHE A 181 25.47 -7.63 10.82
N GLU A 182 25.54 -7.71 12.15
CA GLU A 182 25.74 -8.97 12.90
C GLU A 182 24.46 -9.64 13.44
N SER A 183 23.25 -9.09 13.24
CA SER A 183 22.03 -9.60 13.92
C SER A 183 21.11 -10.56 13.13
N PHE A 184 21.44 -10.97 11.91
CA PHE A 184 20.64 -11.99 11.20
C PHE A 184 21.27 -13.39 11.34
N SER A 185 20.89 -14.11 12.39
CA SER A 185 21.25 -15.53 12.56
C SER A 185 20.55 -16.41 11.51
N GLU A 186 21.23 -17.50 11.14
CA GLU A 186 20.75 -18.50 10.18
C GLU A 186 19.53 -19.25 10.72
N GLU A 187 18.39 -19.15 10.05
CA GLU A 187 17.26 -20.09 10.23
C GLU A 187 17.39 -21.28 9.25
N ASP A 188 17.01 -22.44 9.78
CA ASP A 188 17.06 -23.79 9.20
C ASP A 188 16.34 -23.88 7.83
N PRO A 189 16.85 -24.60 6.82
CA PRO A 189 16.24 -24.67 5.48
C PRO A 189 14.88 -25.36 5.41
N SER A 190 14.36 -25.90 6.52
CA SER A 190 13.11 -26.68 6.56
C SER A 190 11.87 -25.89 6.98
N ALA A 191 11.98 -24.59 7.30
CA ALA A 191 10.83 -23.75 7.58
C ALA A 191 10.37 -22.99 6.32
N THR A 192 9.62 -23.68 5.45
CA THR A 192 8.81 -23.00 4.43
C THR A 192 7.56 -22.42 5.11
N GLN A 193 7.74 -21.45 6.00
CA GLN A 193 6.63 -20.60 6.44
C GLN A 193 6.56 -19.39 5.48
N PRO A 194 5.38 -19.06 4.93
CA PRO A 194 5.20 -17.83 4.20
C PRO A 194 5.51 -16.66 5.15
N TYR A 195 6.58 -15.91 4.88
CA TYR A 195 6.94 -14.71 5.65
C TYR A 195 6.01 -13.53 5.33
N HIS A 196 5.01 -13.73 4.48
CA HIS A 196 4.04 -12.70 4.09
C HIS A 196 2.71 -13.35 3.72
N GLU A 197 1.67 -13.13 4.53
CA GLU A 197 0.29 -13.13 4.02
C GLU A 197 -0.03 -11.67 3.71
N ARG A 198 -0.19 -11.33 2.42
CA ARG A 198 -0.89 -10.08 2.03
C ARG A 198 -2.18 -10.05 2.83
N GLY A 199 -2.31 -9.06 3.72
CA GLY A 199 -3.29 -9.07 4.80
C GLY A 199 -4.68 -9.51 4.31
N ALA A 200 -5.32 -10.40 5.09
CA ALA A 200 -6.54 -11.08 4.73
C ALA A 200 -7.55 -10.15 4.03
N SER A 201 -8.10 -10.61 2.91
CA SER A 201 -9.22 -9.95 2.26
C SER A 201 -10.40 -9.94 3.22
N LEU A 202 -11.02 -8.77 3.40
CA LEU A 202 -12.39 -8.72 3.91
C LEU A 202 -13.26 -9.57 2.97
N GLY A 203 -14.08 -10.46 3.54
CA GLY A 203 -15.09 -11.17 2.77
C GLY A 203 -16.12 -10.18 2.21
N ASP A 204 -16.69 -10.52 1.06
CA ASP A 204 -17.56 -9.67 0.22
C ASP A 204 -18.89 -9.23 0.86
N ASP A 205 -19.14 -9.53 2.14
CA ASP A 205 -20.49 -9.52 2.75
C ASP A 205 -20.49 -8.89 4.16
N VAL A 206 -19.74 -7.79 4.35
CA VAL A 206 -19.77 -7.01 5.61
C VAL A 206 -20.46 -5.68 5.36
N SER A 207 -21.79 -5.67 5.31
CA SER A 207 -22.59 -4.46 5.47
C SER A 207 -22.80 -4.19 6.96
N VAL A 208 -22.63 -2.93 7.38
CA VAL A 208 -22.89 -2.49 8.76
C VAL A 208 -23.93 -1.38 8.72
N ASP A 209 -25.03 -1.58 9.42
CA ASP A 209 -26.04 -0.54 9.62
C ASP A 209 -25.48 0.51 10.58
N LEU A 210 -25.24 1.72 10.08
CA LEU A 210 -24.66 2.82 10.87
C LEU A 210 -25.71 3.54 11.74
N ILE A 211 -26.99 3.34 11.45
CA ILE A 211 -28.15 3.85 12.19
C ILE A 211 -29.16 2.70 12.35
N ASP A 212 -29.91 2.67 13.45
CA ASP A 212 -31.04 1.75 13.61
C ASP A 212 -32.01 1.90 12.42
N PRO A 213 -32.28 0.83 11.64
CA PRO A 213 -33.18 0.89 10.48
C PRO A 213 -34.54 1.50 10.77
N LYS A 214 -35.05 1.38 12.02
CA LYS A 214 -36.35 1.94 12.41
C LYS A 214 -36.35 3.47 12.46
N ALA A 215 -35.21 4.09 12.69
CA ALA A 215 -35.07 5.55 12.72
C ALA A 215 -34.90 6.16 11.32
N VAL A 216 -34.55 5.35 10.32
CA VAL A 216 -34.36 5.84 8.94
C VAL A 216 -35.67 6.35 8.35
N ASP A 217 -36.78 5.66 8.60
CA ASP A 217 -38.11 6.10 8.13
C ASP A 217 -38.51 7.44 8.76
N GLU A 218 -38.27 7.63 10.06
CA GLU A 218 -38.50 8.92 10.74
C GLU A 218 -37.62 10.04 10.18
N LEU A 219 -36.32 9.79 9.98
CA LEU A 219 -35.39 10.76 9.40
C LEU A 219 -35.82 11.15 7.97
N LYS A 220 -36.30 10.19 7.18
CA LYS A 220 -36.81 10.42 5.83
C LYS A 220 -38.08 11.28 5.83
N GLU A 221 -39.01 11.04 6.75
CA GLU A 221 -40.22 11.85 6.88
C GLU A 221 -39.92 13.30 7.25
N ILE A 222 -38.94 13.53 8.12
CA ILE A 222 -38.49 14.88 8.50
C ILE A 222 -37.77 15.56 7.34
N ALA A 223 -36.80 14.87 6.72
CA ALA A 223 -36.01 15.39 5.61
C ALA A 223 -36.90 15.79 4.42
N SER A 224 -37.87 14.95 4.04
CA SER A 224 -38.78 15.25 2.91
C SER A 224 -39.58 16.54 3.09
N ARG A 225 -39.98 16.88 4.34
CA ARG A 225 -40.69 18.13 4.65
C ARG A 225 -39.77 19.33 4.68
N MET A 226 -38.55 19.18 5.20
CA MET A 226 -37.55 20.25 5.15
C MET A 226 -37.19 20.62 3.71
N LEU A 227 -37.00 19.61 2.85
CA LEU A 227 -36.72 19.79 1.43
C LEU A 227 -37.89 20.49 0.72
N ARG A 228 -39.14 20.04 0.95
CA ARG A 228 -40.34 20.66 0.39
C ARG A 228 -40.53 22.13 0.79
N SER A 229 -40.00 22.52 1.96
CA SER A 229 -40.07 23.88 2.48
C SER A 229 -38.95 24.80 1.98
N GLY A 230 -38.00 24.27 1.18
CA GLY A 230 -36.83 25.02 0.69
C GLY A 230 -35.65 25.09 1.67
N TYR A 231 -35.69 24.34 2.78
CA TYR A 231 -34.64 24.28 3.82
C TYR A 231 -33.63 23.15 3.54
N GLU A 232 -33.29 22.96 2.26
CA GLU A 232 -32.42 21.87 1.83
C GLU A 232 -31.01 22.00 2.41
N LYS A 233 -30.49 23.24 2.46
CA LYS A 233 -29.12 23.53 2.92
C LYS A 233 -28.98 23.26 4.41
N GLU A 234 -29.96 23.68 5.19
CA GLU A 234 -30.05 23.49 6.62
C GLU A 234 -30.14 21.98 6.93
N CYS A 235 -31.00 21.24 6.22
CA CYS A 235 -31.11 19.79 6.35
C CYS A 235 -29.77 19.07 6.08
N VAL A 236 -29.12 19.39 4.95
CA VAL A 236 -27.82 18.83 4.58
C VAL A 236 -26.73 19.19 5.58
N GLN A 237 -26.73 20.43 6.09
CA GLN A 237 -25.76 20.89 7.08
C GLN A 237 -25.93 20.16 8.42
N VAL A 238 -27.17 19.97 8.88
CA VAL A 238 -27.45 19.21 10.10
C VAL A 238 -26.98 17.76 9.92
N TYR A 239 -27.38 17.11 8.83
CA TYR A 239 -26.94 15.73 8.53
C TYR A 239 -25.42 15.63 8.52
N SER A 240 -24.77 16.45 7.71
CA SER A 240 -23.32 16.37 7.51
C SER A 240 -22.56 16.70 8.79
N SER A 241 -23.07 17.60 9.64
CA SER A 241 -22.46 17.86 10.95
C SER A 241 -22.47 16.64 11.87
N VAL A 242 -23.63 16.02 12.08
CA VAL A 242 -23.79 14.88 13.01
C VAL A 242 -23.06 13.66 12.48
N ARG A 243 -23.21 13.35 11.20
CA ARG A 243 -22.59 12.17 10.60
C ARG A 243 -21.08 12.31 10.50
N ARG A 244 -20.54 13.51 10.23
CA ARG A 244 -19.09 13.76 10.25
C ARG A 244 -18.51 13.53 11.64
N ASP A 245 -19.18 13.98 12.70
CA ASP A 245 -18.72 13.73 14.08
C ASP A 245 -18.70 12.21 14.38
N ALA A 246 -19.72 11.47 13.93
CA ALA A 246 -19.76 10.02 14.05
C ALA A 246 -18.62 9.33 13.25
N LEU A 247 -18.35 9.76 12.01
CA LEU A 247 -17.25 9.24 11.20
C LEU A 247 -15.87 9.56 11.81
N ASP A 248 -15.70 10.74 12.40
CA ASP A 248 -14.48 11.12 13.12
C ASP A 248 -14.26 10.21 14.35
N GLU A 249 -15.33 9.88 15.09
CA GLU A 249 -15.27 8.90 16.18
C GLU A 249 -14.90 7.50 15.66
N CYS A 250 -15.45 7.10 14.51
CA CYS A 250 -15.09 5.84 13.85
C CYS A 250 -13.60 5.78 13.50
N LEU A 251 -13.03 6.86 12.95
CA LEU A 251 -11.60 6.96 12.69
C LEU A 251 -10.76 6.88 13.97
N ALA A 252 -11.21 7.51 15.05
CA ALA A 252 -10.55 7.44 16.35
C ALA A 252 -10.56 6.00 16.92
N ILE A 253 -11.67 5.27 16.78
CA ILE A 253 -11.82 3.87 17.18
C ILE A 253 -10.88 2.96 16.37
N LEU A 254 -10.70 3.25 15.07
CA LEU A 254 -9.74 2.56 14.20
C LEU A 254 -8.28 2.94 14.48
N GLY A 255 -8.03 3.84 15.44
CA GLY A 255 -6.69 4.25 15.86
C GLY A 255 -6.01 5.22 14.91
N ILE A 256 -6.78 5.97 14.11
CA ILE A 256 -6.26 7.04 13.25
C ILE A 256 -6.14 8.33 14.07
N GLU A 257 -4.90 8.77 14.26
CA GLU A 257 -4.58 10.03 14.92
C GLU A 257 -4.48 11.16 13.89
N LYS A 258 -4.96 12.36 14.25
CA LYS A 258 -4.74 13.59 13.47
C LYS A 258 -3.29 14.04 13.70
N LEU A 259 -2.38 13.66 12.81
CA LEU A 259 -0.95 14.00 12.86
C LEU A 259 -0.60 14.98 11.75
N SER A 260 0.25 15.97 12.05
CA SER A 260 0.84 16.84 11.03
C SER A 260 1.97 16.14 10.28
N ILE A 261 2.33 16.66 9.10
CA ILE A 261 3.45 16.16 8.30
C ILE A 261 4.75 16.17 9.12
N GLU A 262 5.02 17.25 9.86
CA GLU A 262 6.22 17.37 10.69
C GLU A 262 6.23 16.40 11.88
N GLU A 263 5.07 16.07 12.43
CA GLU A 263 4.95 15.10 13.51
C GLU A 263 5.29 13.70 13.02
N VAL A 264 4.71 13.27 11.89
CA VAL A 264 4.99 11.96 11.28
C VAL A 264 6.47 11.78 10.99
N GLN A 265 7.15 12.83 10.49
CA GLN A 265 8.58 12.79 10.19
C GLN A 265 9.49 12.64 11.43
N ARG A 266 9.02 13.03 12.62
CA ARG A 266 9.78 12.92 13.87
C ARG A 266 9.60 11.58 14.58
N ILE A 267 8.63 10.76 14.16
CA ILE A 267 8.34 9.47 14.80
C ILE A 267 9.44 8.46 14.47
N GLU A 268 9.90 7.72 15.49
CA GLU A 268 10.82 6.60 15.31
C GLU A 268 10.20 5.45 14.50
N TRP A 269 11.01 4.73 13.73
CA TRP A 269 10.53 3.73 12.78
C TRP A 269 9.60 2.68 13.39
N ASN A 270 9.94 2.11 14.56
CA ASN A 270 9.13 1.06 15.17
C ASN A 270 7.70 1.54 15.54
N SER A 271 7.58 2.79 15.96
CA SER A 271 6.27 3.40 16.24
C SER A 271 5.54 3.76 14.95
N LEU A 272 6.28 4.25 13.94
CA LEU A 272 5.71 4.59 12.63
C LEU A 272 5.18 3.34 11.90
N ASP A 273 5.92 2.22 11.92
CA ASP A 273 5.52 0.94 11.31
C ASP A 273 4.19 0.44 11.89
N GLU A 274 4.02 0.51 13.21
CA GLU A 274 2.75 0.14 13.86
C GLU A 274 1.60 1.09 13.48
N LYS A 275 1.86 2.41 13.36
CA LYS A 275 0.86 3.37 12.89
C LYS A 275 0.49 3.13 11.42
N MET A 276 1.47 2.85 10.55
CA MET A 276 1.24 2.50 9.14
C MET A 276 0.39 1.23 9.02
N LYS A 277 0.67 0.19 9.80
CA LYS A 277 -0.14 -1.05 9.83
C LYS A 277 -1.60 -0.77 10.23
N ARG A 278 -1.82 0.02 11.28
CA ARG A 278 -3.17 0.42 11.69
C ARG A 278 -3.86 1.25 10.61
N TRP A 279 -3.14 2.17 9.98
CA TRP A 279 -3.66 2.98 8.90
C TRP A 279 -4.08 2.15 7.68
N ILE A 280 -3.24 1.20 7.24
CA ILE A 280 -3.55 0.25 6.16
C ILE A 280 -4.86 -0.47 6.46
N GLN A 281 -5.04 -0.90 7.72
CA GLN A 281 -6.24 -1.60 8.15
C GLN A 281 -7.46 -0.68 8.23
N ALA A 282 -7.27 0.53 8.74
CA ALA A 282 -8.32 1.53 8.85
C ALA A 282 -8.84 1.94 7.47
N VAL A 283 -7.97 2.18 6.48
CA VAL A 283 -8.40 2.54 5.12
C VAL A 283 -9.23 1.43 4.47
N LYS A 284 -8.82 0.16 4.62
CA LYS A 284 -9.60 -0.98 4.12
C LYS A 284 -11.02 -1.01 4.70
N ILE A 285 -11.15 -0.87 6.01
CA ILE A 285 -12.46 -0.87 6.68
C ILE A 285 -13.26 0.38 6.31
N PHE A 286 -12.61 1.53 6.31
CA PHE A 286 -13.25 2.82 6.11
C PHE A 286 -13.83 2.91 4.69
N VAL A 287 -13.04 2.58 3.66
CA VAL A 287 -13.51 2.63 2.27
C VAL A 287 -14.56 1.55 2.00
N LYS A 288 -14.33 0.30 2.40
CA LYS A 288 -15.24 -0.82 2.04
C LYS A 288 -16.53 -0.85 2.85
N VAL A 289 -16.48 -0.50 4.13
CA VAL A 289 -17.60 -0.73 5.08
C VAL A 289 -18.24 0.58 5.48
N ILE A 290 -17.45 1.58 5.88
CA ILE A 290 -17.98 2.81 6.48
C ILE A 290 -18.53 3.75 5.39
N LEU A 291 -17.76 4.00 4.33
CA LEU A 291 -18.21 4.86 3.23
C LEU A 291 -19.40 4.26 2.46
N SER A 292 -19.41 2.95 2.24
CA SER A 292 -20.53 2.27 1.59
C SER A 292 -21.80 2.31 2.44
N GLY A 293 -21.67 2.10 3.75
CA GLY A 293 -22.78 2.26 4.71
C GLY A 293 -23.33 3.69 4.74
N GLU A 294 -22.45 4.69 4.72
CA GLU A 294 -22.87 6.11 4.71
C GLU A 294 -23.54 6.50 3.38
N LYS A 295 -23.03 6.01 2.24
CA LYS A 295 -23.68 6.22 0.93
C LYS A 295 -25.08 5.62 0.90
N CYS A 296 -25.22 4.39 1.40
CA CYS A 296 -26.52 3.72 1.50
C CYS A 296 -27.50 4.50 2.39
N LEU A 297 -27.02 5.05 3.51
CA LEU A 297 -27.83 5.85 4.43
C LEU A 297 -28.31 7.16 3.78
N CYS A 298 -27.41 7.88 3.09
CA CYS A 298 -27.78 9.07 2.31
C CYS A 298 -28.85 8.74 1.25
N ASP A 299 -28.68 7.64 0.51
CA ASP A 299 -29.63 7.20 -0.51
C ASP A 299 -31.01 6.86 0.05
N GLN A 300 -31.07 6.30 1.27
CA GLN A 300 -32.32 5.96 1.94
C GLN A 300 -33.09 7.19 2.43
N ILE A 301 -32.39 8.17 3.03
CA ILE A 301 -32.99 9.37 3.64
C ILE A 301 -33.41 10.39 2.58
N PHE A 302 -32.58 10.63 1.56
CA PHE A 302 -32.79 11.67 0.54
C PHE A 302 -33.38 11.13 -0.77
N SER A 303 -34.12 10.01 -0.71
CA SER A 303 -34.61 9.32 -1.92
C SER A 303 -35.43 10.26 -2.82
N GLY A 304 -34.98 10.46 -4.08
CA GLY A 304 -35.70 11.22 -5.12
C GLY A 304 -35.08 12.56 -5.55
N LEU A 305 -34.00 13.02 -4.91
CA LEU A 305 -33.25 14.21 -5.29
C LEU A 305 -31.76 13.88 -5.48
N ASP A 306 -31.37 13.65 -6.74
CA ASP A 306 -30.03 13.15 -7.07
C ASP A 306 -28.90 14.14 -6.74
N ASP A 307 -29.14 15.45 -6.82
CA ASP A 307 -28.13 16.46 -6.52
C ASP A 307 -27.91 16.59 -4.99
N THR A 308 -28.98 16.58 -4.19
CA THR A 308 -28.91 16.80 -2.74
C THR A 308 -28.24 15.65 -2.00
N LYS A 309 -28.49 14.39 -2.42
CA LYS A 309 -27.85 13.21 -1.83
C LYS A 309 -26.33 13.21 -2.05
N GLU A 310 -25.88 13.63 -3.23
CA GLU A 310 -24.45 13.65 -3.57
C GLU A 310 -23.72 14.75 -2.80
N ILE A 311 -24.31 15.96 -2.75
CA ILE A 311 -23.76 17.07 -1.96
C ILE A 311 -23.64 16.64 -0.49
N CYS A 312 -24.68 16.04 0.06
CA CYS A 312 -24.73 15.61 1.45
C CYS A 312 -23.67 14.55 1.79
N PHE A 313 -23.55 13.51 0.95
CA PHE A 313 -22.54 12.48 1.12
C PHE A 313 -21.12 13.06 1.05
N ASN A 314 -20.81 13.85 0.01
CA ASN A 314 -19.49 14.42 -0.19
C ASN A 314 -19.09 15.36 0.98
N GLU A 315 -19.99 16.24 1.43
CA GLU A 315 -19.72 17.13 2.58
C GLU A 315 -19.48 16.39 3.90
N THR A 316 -20.06 15.21 4.04
CA THR A 316 -19.92 14.36 5.23
C THR A 316 -18.57 13.65 5.25
N VAL A 317 -18.20 13.00 4.13
CA VAL A 317 -17.04 12.12 4.07
C VAL A 317 -15.72 12.85 3.81
N LYS A 318 -15.77 14.02 3.16
CA LYS A 318 -14.59 14.77 2.71
C LYS A 318 -13.56 14.98 3.82
N GLY A 319 -13.98 15.45 5.00
CA GLY A 319 -13.05 15.72 6.11
C GLY A 319 -12.29 14.47 6.56
N CYS A 320 -13.00 13.35 6.72
CA CYS A 320 -12.45 12.08 7.18
C CYS A 320 -11.53 11.43 6.12
N VAL A 321 -11.92 11.48 4.84
CA VAL A 321 -11.09 10.98 3.73
C VAL A 321 -9.81 11.81 3.63
N MET A 322 -9.91 13.14 3.66
CA MET A 322 -8.72 14.01 3.64
C MET A 322 -7.79 13.73 4.82
N GLN A 323 -8.32 13.48 6.03
CA GLN A 323 -7.51 13.10 7.18
C GLN A 323 -6.72 11.80 6.94
N LEU A 324 -7.35 10.77 6.35
CA LEU A 324 -6.66 9.53 5.99
C LEU A 324 -5.57 9.78 4.95
N LEU A 325 -5.87 10.57 3.92
CA LEU A 325 -4.95 10.90 2.84
C LEU A 325 -3.74 11.71 3.33
N ASN A 326 -3.94 12.70 4.21
CA ASN A 326 -2.88 13.52 4.79
C ASN A 326 -1.79 12.68 5.49
N PHE A 327 -2.18 11.57 6.15
CA PHE A 327 -1.19 10.67 6.74
C PHE A 327 -0.37 9.92 5.66
N GLY A 328 -1.03 9.49 4.58
CA GLY A 328 -0.35 8.91 3.42
C GLY A 328 0.62 9.88 2.75
N GLU A 329 0.21 11.14 2.59
CA GLU A 329 1.05 12.22 2.07
C GLU A 329 2.27 12.47 2.96
N ALA A 330 2.07 12.56 4.28
CA ALA A 330 3.15 12.76 5.24
C ALA A 330 4.21 11.64 5.18
N VAL A 331 3.77 10.39 5.01
CA VAL A 331 4.65 9.24 4.80
C VAL A 331 5.39 9.35 3.48
N ALA A 332 4.72 9.75 2.40
CA ALA A 332 5.33 9.88 1.07
C ALA A 332 6.43 10.95 1.02
N ILE A 333 6.25 12.06 1.74
CA ILE A 333 7.24 13.16 1.86
C ILE A 333 8.38 12.80 2.84
N GLY A 334 8.15 11.80 3.71
CA GLY A 334 9.08 11.40 4.75
C GLY A 334 10.45 10.95 4.25
N LYS A 335 11.42 10.88 5.17
CA LYS A 335 12.77 10.39 4.87
C LYS A 335 12.69 8.96 4.33
N ARG A 336 13.19 8.79 3.11
CA ARG A 336 13.35 7.52 2.41
C ARG A 336 14.42 6.67 3.10
N SER A 337 14.10 5.39 3.29
CA SER A 337 15.01 4.40 3.85
C SER A 337 14.55 2.99 3.47
N PRO A 338 15.46 2.04 3.17
CA PRO A 338 15.11 0.73 2.64
C PRO A 338 14.09 -0.03 3.50
N GLU A 339 14.20 0.09 4.82
CA GLU A 339 13.35 -0.59 5.80
C GLU A 339 11.87 -0.19 5.68
N LYS A 340 11.61 1.03 5.18
CA LYS A 340 10.25 1.58 5.02
C LYS A 340 9.56 1.12 3.73
N LEU A 341 10.32 0.63 2.74
CA LEU A 341 9.81 0.38 1.39
C LEU A 341 8.58 -0.53 1.41
N PHE A 342 8.64 -1.63 2.14
CA PHE A 342 7.57 -2.62 2.17
C PHE A 342 6.27 -2.05 2.73
N ARG A 343 6.35 -1.20 3.76
CA ARG A 343 5.15 -0.56 4.32
C ARG A 343 4.60 0.55 3.43
N ILE A 344 5.47 1.29 2.74
CA ILE A 344 5.04 2.26 1.72
C ILE A 344 4.31 1.52 0.58
N LEU A 345 4.82 0.38 0.14
CA LEU A 345 4.16 -0.46 -0.86
C LEU A 345 2.82 -1.02 -0.37
N ASP A 346 2.72 -1.45 0.89
CA ASP A 346 1.45 -1.89 1.47
C ASP A 346 0.41 -0.74 1.49
N MET A 347 0.84 0.48 1.84
CA MET A 347 -0.03 1.67 1.80
C MET A 347 -0.46 2.01 0.38
N TYR A 348 0.48 1.95 -0.57
CA TYR A 348 0.19 2.13 -2.00
C TYR A 348 -0.86 1.13 -2.47
N ASP A 349 -0.68 -0.16 -2.18
CA ASP A 349 -1.60 -1.22 -2.59
C ASP A 349 -3.00 -1.01 -2.00
N VAL A 350 -3.11 -0.58 -0.74
CA VAL A 350 -4.43 -0.33 -0.13
C VAL A 350 -5.17 0.84 -0.77
N ILE A 351 -4.48 1.95 -1.07
CA ILE A 351 -5.11 3.06 -1.80
C ILE A 351 -5.46 2.63 -3.22
N ASN A 352 -4.53 1.96 -3.92
CA ASN A 352 -4.75 1.52 -5.30
C ASN A 352 -5.96 0.59 -5.43
N ASN A 353 -6.14 -0.32 -4.47
CA ASN A 353 -7.29 -1.24 -4.45
C ASN A 353 -8.59 -0.56 -4.02
N GLY A 354 -8.54 0.47 -3.15
CA GLY A 354 -9.72 1.21 -2.70
C GLY A 354 -10.13 2.37 -3.63
N LEU A 355 -9.24 2.81 -4.52
CA LEU A 355 -9.49 3.96 -5.40
C LEU A 355 -10.70 3.75 -6.34
N PRO A 356 -10.90 2.58 -6.99
CA PRO A 356 -12.08 2.38 -7.84
C PRO A 356 -13.40 2.47 -7.06
N GLU A 357 -13.43 1.89 -5.85
CA GLU A 357 -14.59 1.97 -4.95
C GLU A 357 -14.85 3.42 -4.53
N LEU A 358 -13.78 4.19 -4.28
CA LEU A 358 -13.90 5.61 -3.95
C LEU A 358 -14.40 6.45 -5.13
N GLU A 359 -13.91 6.20 -6.35
CA GLU A 359 -14.36 6.87 -7.59
C GLU A 359 -15.83 6.59 -7.94
N GLU A 360 -16.33 5.40 -7.59
CA GLU A 360 -17.75 5.07 -7.74
C GLU A 360 -18.63 5.76 -6.67
N MET A 361 -18.07 5.97 -5.47
CA MET A 361 -18.81 6.52 -4.35
C MET A 361 -18.86 8.05 -4.33
N VAL A 362 -17.72 8.72 -4.53
CA VAL A 362 -17.50 10.15 -4.30
C VAL A 362 -17.49 10.92 -5.62
N THR A 363 -18.31 11.96 -5.73
CA THR A 363 -18.37 12.84 -6.92
C THR A 363 -17.52 14.11 -6.81
N ASP A 364 -16.92 14.38 -5.63
CA ASP A 364 -15.98 15.49 -5.45
C ASP A 364 -14.62 15.20 -6.11
N ASP A 365 -14.40 15.80 -7.28
CA ASP A 365 -13.16 15.70 -8.06
C ASP A 365 -11.91 16.06 -7.24
N LEU A 366 -12.00 16.96 -6.26
CA LEU A 366 -10.85 17.36 -5.44
C LEU A 366 -10.40 16.21 -4.53
N VAL A 367 -11.35 15.46 -3.97
CA VAL A 367 -11.05 14.31 -3.09
C VAL A 367 -10.40 13.18 -3.90
N ILE A 368 -10.93 12.91 -5.10
CA ILE A 368 -10.36 11.89 -6.00
C ILE A 368 -8.98 12.32 -6.51
N ALA A 369 -8.81 13.60 -6.86
CA ALA A 369 -7.52 14.14 -7.27
C ALA A 369 -6.48 14.03 -6.15
N GLU A 370 -6.86 14.33 -4.90
CA GLU A 370 -5.98 14.17 -3.74
C GLU A 370 -5.60 12.69 -3.52
N ALA A 371 -6.56 11.77 -3.60
CA ALA A 371 -6.30 10.34 -3.45
C ALA A 371 -5.31 9.83 -4.51
N LYS A 372 -5.46 10.28 -5.76
CA LYS A 372 -4.51 10.01 -6.86
C LYS A 372 -3.14 10.66 -6.63
N GLY A 373 -3.12 11.88 -6.07
CA GLY A 373 -1.91 12.60 -5.69
C GLY A 373 -1.11 11.83 -4.65
N VAL A 374 -1.75 11.41 -3.55
CA VAL A 374 -1.14 10.60 -2.50
C VAL A 374 -0.68 9.24 -3.03
N LEU A 375 -1.48 8.57 -3.86
CA LEU A 375 -1.10 7.31 -4.50
C LEU A 375 0.18 7.48 -5.35
N THR A 376 0.24 8.54 -6.16
CA THR A 376 1.42 8.87 -6.98
C THR A 376 2.62 9.18 -6.09
N GLY A 377 2.45 9.99 -5.05
CA GLY A 377 3.51 10.33 -4.09
C GLY A 377 4.06 9.10 -3.36
N LEU A 378 3.21 8.16 -2.93
CA LEU A 378 3.64 6.90 -2.33
C LEU A 378 4.39 6.03 -3.34
N GLY A 379 3.93 5.99 -4.60
CA GLY A 379 4.63 5.31 -5.69
C GLY A 379 6.03 5.88 -5.94
N GLU A 380 6.16 7.21 -6.02
CA GLU A 380 7.44 7.90 -6.14
C GLU A 380 8.34 7.69 -4.92
N ALA A 381 7.77 7.70 -3.72
CA ALA A 381 8.50 7.41 -2.48
C ALA A 381 9.05 5.98 -2.48
N ALA A 382 8.27 4.99 -2.94
CA ALA A 382 8.72 3.60 -3.08
C ALA A 382 9.84 3.47 -4.12
N ILE A 383 9.64 4.04 -5.32
CA ILE A 383 10.65 4.03 -6.39
C ILE A 383 11.95 4.70 -5.93
N GLY A 384 11.84 5.86 -5.29
CA GLY A 384 12.97 6.63 -4.76
C GLY A 384 13.70 5.88 -3.64
N THR A 385 12.96 5.26 -2.71
CA THR A 385 13.55 4.44 -1.63
C THR A 385 14.34 3.25 -2.20
N PHE A 386 13.83 2.60 -3.24
CA PHE A 386 14.54 1.53 -3.91
C PHE A 386 15.84 2.03 -4.58
N VAL A 387 15.82 3.20 -5.22
CA VAL A 387 17.03 3.82 -5.82
C VAL A 387 18.05 4.20 -4.75
N GLU A 388 17.59 4.75 -3.62
CA GLU A 388 18.46 5.04 -2.49
C GLU A 388 19.11 3.79 -1.92
N PHE A 389 18.37 2.68 -1.84
CA PHE A 389 18.92 1.39 -1.47
C PHE A 389 20.00 0.92 -2.46
N GLU A 390 19.76 0.99 -3.76
CA GLU A 390 20.78 0.66 -4.77
C GLU A 390 22.05 1.52 -4.61
N ASN A 391 21.86 2.83 -4.36
CA ASN A 391 22.96 3.76 -4.13
C ASN A 391 23.72 3.45 -2.85
N ALA A 392 23.03 3.10 -1.76
CA ALA A 392 23.64 2.69 -0.49
C ALA A 392 24.48 1.42 -0.66
N VAL A 393 23.97 0.42 -1.39
CA VAL A 393 24.73 -0.82 -1.69
C VAL A 393 25.98 -0.51 -2.52
N ARG A 394 25.89 0.43 -3.47
CA ARG A 394 27.02 0.84 -4.31
C ARG A 394 28.08 1.63 -3.53
N SER A 395 27.66 2.55 -2.67
CA SER A 395 28.53 3.45 -1.91
C SER A 395 29.04 2.87 -0.58
N GLU A 396 28.70 1.62 -0.28
CA GLU A 396 29.09 0.95 0.95
C GLU A 396 30.60 0.70 1.03
N THR A 397 31.33 1.57 1.74
CA THR A 397 32.81 1.60 1.81
C THR A 397 33.37 0.95 3.08
N SER A 398 32.70 -0.06 3.63
CA SER A 398 33.19 -0.82 4.79
C SER A 398 34.63 -1.32 4.58
N LYS A 399 35.57 -0.83 5.41
CA LYS A 399 37.02 -1.13 5.32
C LYS A 399 37.46 -2.36 6.11
N LYS A 400 36.54 -3.02 6.81
CA LYS A 400 36.85 -4.23 7.58
C LYS A 400 36.81 -5.45 6.65
N PRO A 401 37.95 -6.10 6.35
CA PRO A 401 37.92 -7.36 5.62
C PRO A 401 37.24 -8.43 6.49
N MET A 402 36.42 -9.27 5.86
CA MET A 402 35.82 -10.41 6.57
C MET A 402 36.93 -11.36 7.02
N GLN A 403 36.79 -11.91 8.22
CA GLN A 403 37.75 -12.91 8.66
C GLN A 403 37.67 -14.14 7.75
N CYS A 404 38.83 -14.62 7.30
CA CYS A 404 38.98 -15.92 6.63
C CYS A 404 38.21 -16.09 5.31
N GLY A 405 37.76 -15.00 4.68
CA GLY A 405 37.07 -15.04 3.37
C GLY A 405 35.62 -15.51 3.42
N ASP A 406 34.95 -15.43 4.58
CA ASP A 406 33.54 -15.82 4.75
C ASP A 406 32.57 -14.94 3.93
N ILE A 407 31.29 -15.32 3.90
CA ILE A 407 30.21 -14.56 3.25
C ILE A 407 30.09 -13.20 3.93
N HIS A 408 30.11 -12.13 3.14
CA HIS A 408 29.99 -10.77 3.62
C HIS A 408 28.55 -10.53 4.11
N PRO A 409 28.35 -9.91 5.28
CA PRO A 409 27.03 -9.61 5.81
C PRO A 409 26.16 -8.82 4.81
N LEU A 410 26.71 -7.81 4.13
CA LEU A 410 26.05 -7.10 3.00
C LEU A 410 25.40 -8.02 1.97
N THR A 411 26.08 -9.12 1.59
CA THR A 411 25.51 -10.09 0.65
C THR A 411 24.28 -10.77 1.24
N ARG A 412 24.28 -11.08 2.53
CA ARG A 412 23.11 -11.66 3.22
C ARG A 412 21.95 -10.69 3.25
N TYR A 413 22.19 -9.44 3.66
CA TYR A 413 21.16 -8.41 3.74
C TYR A 413 20.53 -8.11 2.38
N VAL A 414 21.34 -7.82 1.36
CA VAL A 414 20.82 -7.51 0.02
C VAL A 414 20.01 -8.68 -0.53
N MET A 415 20.49 -9.92 -0.38
CA MET A 415 19.73 -11.07 -0.91
C MET A 415 18.45 -11.36 -0.13
N ASN A 416 18.42 -11.13 1.19
CA ASN A 416 17.19 -11.24 1.97
C ASN A 416 16.20 -10.14 1.57
N TYR A 417 16.67 -8.91 1.38
CA TYR A 417 15.86 -7.79 0.92
C TYR A 417 15.27 -8.04 -0.48
N VAL A 418 16.10 -8.52 -1.41
CA VAL A 418 15.65 -8.90 -2.76
C VAL A 418 14.60 -10.01 -2.70
N LYS A 419 14.75 -11.00 -1.81
CA LYS A 419 13.76 -12.07 -1.64
C LYS A 419 12.39 -11.50 -1.28
N LEU A 420 12.33 -10.56 -0.33
CA LEU A 420 11.07 -9.92 0.09
C LEU A 420 10.47 -9.04 -1.02
N ILE A 421 11.30 -8.39 -1.83
CA ILE A 421 10.83 -7.54 -2.93
C ILE A 421 10.11 -8.30 -4.02
N VAL A 422 10.44 -9.58 -4.22
CA VAL A 422 9.76 -10.41 -5.23
C VAL A 422 8.27 -10.56 -4.92
N ASP A 423 7.86 -10.55 -3.65
CA ASP A 423 6.46 -10.61 -3.23
C ASP A 423 5.64 -9.37 -3.69
N TYR A 424 6.33 -8.28 -4.06
CA TYR A 424 5.77 -7.04 -4.58
C TYR A 424 5.99 -6.89 -6.10
N SER A 425 6.24 -7.99 -6.82
CA SER A 425 6.55 -7.97 -8.26
C SER A 425 5.53 -7.19 -9.08
N ASP A 426 4.25 -7.42 -8.85
CA ASP A 426 3.18 -6.85 -9.67
C ASP A 426 3.08 -5.34 -9.45
N THR A 427 3.02 -4.93 -8.19
CA THR A 427 2.99 -3.52 -7.77
C THR A 427 4.21 -2.77 -8.28
N LEU A 428 5.41 -3.33 -8.10
CA LEU A 428 6.64 -2.68 -8.55
C LEU A 428 6.79 -2.67 -10.06
N ASN A 429 6.34 -3.71 -10.78
CA ASN A 429 6.34 -3.68 -12.24
C ASN A 429 5.44 -2.56 -12.76
N LEU A 430 4.25 -2.36 -12.18
CA LEU A 430 3.35 -1.25 -12.54
C LEU A 430 4.00 0.12 -12.28
N LEU A 431 4.55 0.31 -11.09
CA LEU A 431 5.21 1.57 -10.70
C LEU A 431 6.42 1.90 -11.59
N LEU A 432 7.23 0.89 -11.91
CA LEU A 432 8.44 1.05 -12.69
C LEU A 432 8.19 1.19 -14.21
N ASP A 433 7.07 0.68 -14.72
CA ASP A 433 6.67 0.87 -16.12
C ASP A 433 6.22 2.32 -16.37
N ASN A 434 5.54 2.91 -15.39
CA ASN A 434 5.08 4.31 -15.44
C ASN A 434 6.22 5.32 -15.24
N SER A 435 7.31 4.93 -14.56
CA SER A 435 8.53 5.72 -14.56
C SER A 435 9.25 5.53 -15.89
N GLN A 436 9.05 6.44 -16.85
CA GLN A 436 9.91 6.52 -18.03
C GLN A 436 11.37 6.65 -17.56
N ASP A 437 12.11 5.54 -17.54
CA ASP A 437 13.57 5.53 -17.41
C ASP A 437 14.15 6.04 -18.74
N ASP A 438 13.94 7.33 -19.04
CA ASP A 438 14.44 8.03 -20.22
C ASP A 438 15.95 8.39 -20.09
N GLY A 439 16.68 7.63 -19.26
CA GLY A 439 18.03 8.00 -18.80
C GLY A 439 19.06 6.87 -18.76
N CYS A 440 18.74 5.64 -19.16
CA CYS A 440 19.72 4.54 -19.13
C CYS A 440 19.66 3.63 -20.37
N ASP A 441 19.60 4.25 -21.55
CA ASP A 441 19.93 3.58 -22.82
C ASP A 441 21.41 3.73 -23.21
N THR A 442 22.23 4.32 -22.33
CA THR A 442 23.67 4.44 -22.57
C THR A 442 24.41 3.28 -21.89
N LEU A 443 24.32 2.09 -22.48
CA LEU A 443 25.37 1.08 -22.61
C LEU A 443 24.77 -0.19 -23.25
N GLN A 444 24.15 -0.04 -24.42
CA GLN A 444 23.94 -1.16 -25.34
C GLN A 444 25.33 -1.64 -25.83
N ASN A 445 25.94 -2.56 -25.07
CA ASN A 445 26.84 -3.52 -25.69
C ASN A 445 25.95 -4.60 -26.31
N ASP A 446 26.04 -4.77 -27.62
CA ASP A 446 25.28 -5.65 -28.53
C ASP A 446 25.32 -7.18 -28.21
N ASN A 447 25.48 -7.59 -26.95
CA ASN A 447 25.55 -9.00 -26.54
C ASN A 447 24.52 -9.43 -25.47
N ASP A 448 23.76 -8.54 -24.84
CA ASP A 448 22.77 -8.89 -23.79
C ASP A 448 21.31 -8.68 -24.27
N ASN A 449 20.94 -9.32 -25.38
CA ASN A 449 19.56 -9.35 -25.93
C ASN A 449 18.53 -9.97 -24.94
N ASP A 450 18.99 -10.67 -23.90
CA ASP A 450 18.15 -11.26 -22.84
C ASP A 450 17.57 -10.20 -21.88
N ASN A 451 18.25 -9.06 -21.67
CA ASN A 451 17.79 -8.04 -20.72
C ASN A 451 16.53 -7.28 -21.20
N PHE A 452 16.24 -7.28 -22.50
CA PHE A 452 15.04 -6.67 -23.08
C PHE A 452 13.76 -7.48 -22.81
N ARG A 453 13.87 -8.76 -22.44
CA ARG A 453 12.72 -9.62 -22.10
C ARG A 453 12.37 -9.60 -20.61
N LEU A 454 13.20 -8.98 -19.79
CA LEU A 454 13.02 -8.93 -18.35
C LEU A 454 11.97 -7.87 -17.98
N SER A 455 11.18 -8.15 -16.94
CA SER A 455 10.25 -7.15 -16.39
C SER A 455 11.02 -5.92 -15.87
N PRO A 456 10.36 -4.74 -15.71
CA PRO A 456 10.99 -3.57 -15.12
C PRO A 456 11.67 -3.85 -13.78
N LEU A 457 11.01 -4.59 -12.89
CA LEU A 457 11.60 -5.02 -11.62
C LEU A 457 12.83 -5.90 -11.82
N ALA A 458 12.74 -6.89 -12.72
CA ALA A 458 13.86 -7.80 -13.01
C ALA A 458 15.12 -7.05 -13.48
N ARG A 459 14.96 -6.05 -14.36
CA ARG A 459 16.08 -5.20 -14.80
C ARG A 459 16.72 -4.46 -13.63
N ARG A 460 15.92 -3.89 -12.72
CA ARG A 460 16.42 -3.23 -11.49
C ARG A 460 17.13 -4.22 -10.56
N LEU A 461 16.56 -5.40 -10.32
CA LEU A 461 17.18 -6.43 -9.48
C LEU A 461 18.53 -6.90 -10.05
N VAL A 462 18.65 -7.04 -11.39
CA VAL A 462 19.94 -7.33 -12.03
C VAL A 462 20.96 -6.21 -11.79
N ARG A 463 20.55 -4.93 -11.88
CA ARG A 463 21.41 -3.77 -11.59
C ARG A 463 21.85 -3.73 -10.13
N LEU A 464 20.95 -3.98 -9.18
CA LEU A 464 21.23 -4.06 -7.75
C LEU A 464 22.22 -5.19 -7.44
N ILE A 465 21.99 -6.41 -7.92
CA ILE A 465 22.89 -7.56 -7.68
C ILE A 465 24.25 -7.33 -8.33
N SER A 466 24.29 -6.68 -9.50
CA SER A 466 25.56 -6.32 -10.15
C SER A 466 26.31 -5.23 -9.36
N SER A 467 25.59 -4.27 -8.77
CA SER A 467 26.19 -3.24 -7.89
C SER A 467 26.77 -3.89 -6.61
N LEU A 468 26.04 -4.83 -5.99
CA LEU A 468 26.56 -5.64 -4.89
C LEU A 468 27.84 -6.38 -5.29
N GLN A 469 27.86 -6.99 -6.47
CA GLN A 469 29.03 -7.72 -6.94
C GLN A 469 30.24 -6.81 -7.14
N SER A 470 30.08 -5.67 -7.81
CA SER A 470 31.17 -4.71 -7.98
C SER A 470 31.70 -4.21 -6.63
N ASN A 471 30.82 -3.97 -5.66
CA ASN A 471 31.21 -3.61 -4.30
C ASN A 471 32.02 -4.73 -3.61
N LEU A 472 31.62 -6.00 -3.79
CA LEU A 472 32.37 -7.15 -3.26
C LEU A 472 33.75 -7.32 -3.95
N GLU A 473 33.85 -7.04 -5.25
CA GLU A 473 35.12 -7.03 -5.99
C GLU A 473 36.07 -5.91 -5.53
N GLU A 474 35.53 -4.77 -5.11
CA GLU A 474 36.33 -3.73 -4.49
C GLU A 474 36.81 -4.17 -3.09
N LYS A 475 35.91 -4.72 -2.28
CA LYS A 475 36.24 -5.23 -0.94
C LYS A 475 37.20 -6.41 -0.95
N SER A 476 37.17 -7.24 -1.99
CA SER A 476 38.14 -8.33 -2.10
C SER A 476 39.57 -7.80 -2.21
N ARG A 477 39.78 -6.57 -2.69
CA ARG A 477 41.13 -5.96 -2.77
C ARG A 477 41.71 -5.58 -1.40
N LEU A 478 40.91 -5.64 -0.33
CA LEU A 478 41.37 -5.39 1.04
C LEU A 478 42.22 -6.55 1.59
N TYR A 479 42.15 -7.74 0.99
CA TYR A 479 43.01 -8.87 1.39
C TYR A 479 44.38 -8.78 0.72
N GLU A 480 45.44 -8.98 1.51
CA GLU A 480 46.82 -9.03 1.01
C GLU A 480 47.05 -10.25 0.09
N ASP A 481 46.47 -11.40 0.43
CA ASP A 481 46.61 -12.62 -0.36
C ASP A 481 45.60 -12.66 -1.51
N THR A 482 46.10 -12.56 -2.75
CA THR A 482 45.33 -12.65 -3.99
C THR A 482 44.45 -13.91 -4.07
N ALA A 483 44.90 -15.03 -3.53
CA ALA A 483 44.11 -16.27 -3.52
C ALA A 483 42.92 -16.18 -2.56
N LEU A 484 43.07 -15.52 -1.41
CA LEU A 484 41.97 -15.27 -0.48
C LEU A 484 40.92 -14.34 -1.08
N GLN A 485 41.34 -13.36 -1.92
CA GLN A 485 40.41 -12.51 -2.68
C GLN A 485 39.45 -13.36 -3.52
N TYR A 486 39.97 -14.38 -4.23
CA TYR A 486 39.14 -15.26 -5.05
C TYR A 486 38.25 -16.18 -4.21
N ILE A 487 38.71 -16.71 -3.08
CA ILE A 487 37.86 -17.51 -2.17
C ILE A 487 36.69 -16.68 -1.65
N PHE A 488 36.94 -15.45 -1.23
CA PHE A 488 35.89 -14.52 -0.82
C PHE A 488 34.87 -14.26 -1.94
N LEU A 489 35.33 -14.02 -3.18
CA LEU A 489 34.45 -13.80 -4.32
C LEU A 489 33.62 -15.05 -4.67
N ILE A 490 34.21 -16.24 -4.59
CA ILE A 490 33.52 -17.52 -4.83
C ILE A 490 32.42 -17.72 -3.79
N ASN A 491 32.73 -17.56 -2.50
CA ASN A 491 31.78 -17.76 -1.40
C ASN A 491 30.54 -16.86 -1.55
N ASN A 492 30.77 -15.56 -1.77
CA ASN A 492 29.68 -14.60 -1.92
C ASN A 492 28.90 -14.79 -3.22
N SER A 493 29.57 -15.06 -4.34
CA SER A 493 28.90 -15.29 -5.63
C SER A 493 28.06 -16.55 -5.61
N LEU A 494 28.54 -17.63 -4.96
CA LEU A 494 27.79 -18.87 -4.83
C LEU A 494 26.55 -18.66 -3.94
N TYR A 495 26.70 -17.94 -2.82
CA TYR A 495 25.58 -17.62 -1.94
C TYR A 495 24.46 -16.87 -2.70
N VAL A 496 24.82 -15.86 -3.50
CA VAL A 496 23.86 -15.14 -4.35
C VAL A 496 23.15 -16.10 -5.32
N VAL A 497 23.90 -16.97 -6.00
CA VAL A 497 23.32 -17.95 -6.95
C VAL A 497 22.40 -18.95 -6.25
N GLN A 498 22.73 -19.39 -5.04
CA GLN A 498 21.89 -20.30 -4.26
C GLN A 498 20.59 -19.62 -3.83
N LYS A 499 20.65 -18.36 -3.38
CA LYS A 499 19.46 -17.59 -3.01
C LYS A 499 18.54 -17.34 -4.20
N VAL A 500 19.09 -17.04 -5.38
CA VAL A 500 18.30 -16.89 -6.62
C VAL A 500 17.61 -18.19 -7.03
N LYS A 501 18.30 -19.34 -6.91
CA LYS A 501 17.70 -20.63 -7.26
C LYS A 501 16.64 -21.13 -6.27
N GLY A 502 16.72 -20.68 -5.03
CA GLY A 502 15.83 -21.11 -3.95
C GLY A 502 14.58 -20.25 -3.79
N SER A 503 14.31 -19.32 -4.69
CA SER A 503 13.13 -18.44 -4.65
C SER A 503 12.61 -18.12 -6.06
N ASP A 504 11.45 -17.49 -6.11
CA ASP A 504 10.78 -17.04 -7.34
C ASP A 504 11.63 -16.02 -8.14
N LEU A 505 12.70 -15.50 -7.53
CA LEU A 505 13.74 -14.71 -8.18
C LEU A 505 14.41 -15.47 -9.34
N GLY A 506 14.49 -16.80 -9.26
CA GLY A 506 15.04 -17.65 -10.32
C GLY A 506 14.21 -17.58 -11.60
N GLU A 507 12.88 -17.54 -11.48
CA GLU A 507 11.96 -17.40 -12.61
C GLU A 507 12.07 -16.00 -13.23
N LEU A 508 12.20 -14.99 -12.36
CA LEU A 508 12.26 -13.58 -12.75
C LEU A 508 13.58 -13.20 -13.45
N LEU A 509 14.72 -13.78 -13.05
CA LEU A 509 16.03 -13.53 -13.66
C LEU A 509 16.38 -14.49 -14.81
N GLY A 510 15.78 -15.67 -14.81
CA GLY A 510 15.97 -16.70 -15.84
C GLY A 510 17.28 -17.50 -15.74
N ASP A 511 17.26 -18.67 -16.38
CA ASP A 511 18.36 -19.64 -16.37
C ASP A 511 19.68 -19.11 -16.93
N ASN A 512 19.62 -18.22 -17.94
CA ASN A 512 20.81 -17.69 -18.59
C ASN A 512 21.65 -16.86 -17.63
N TRP A 513 21.00 -16.07 -16.77
CA TRP A 513 21.66 -15.32 -15.71
C TRP A 513 22.41 -16.27 -14.76
N VAL A 514 21.75 -17.33 -14.30
CA VAL A 514 22.35 -18.34 -13.41
C VAL A 514 23.54 -19.03 -14.06
N ARG A 515 23.46 -19.38 -15.36
CA ARG A 515 24.56 -19.99 -16.10
C ARG A 515 25.76 -19.03 -16.20
N LYS A 516 25.53 -17.75 -16.52
CA LYS A 516 26.56 -16.70 -16.59
C LYS A 516 27.29 -16.57 -15.25
N ARG A 517 26.55 -16.51 -14.13
CA ARG A 517 27.12 -16.45 -12.77
C ARG A 517 27.93 -17.69 -12.40
N ARG A 518 27.45 -18.89 -12.74
CA ARG A 518 28.22 -20.13 -12.51
C ARG A 518 29.50 -20.19 -13.34
N GLY A 519 29.49 -19.68 -14.56
CA GLY A 519 30.69 -19.52 -15.38
C GLY A 519 31.74 -18.63 -14.70
N GLN A 520 31.30 -17.50 -14.14
CA GLN A 520 32.16 -16.58 -13.40
C GLN A 520 32.75 -17.20 -12.12
N ILE A 521 31.96 -17.96 -11.36
CA ILE A 521 32.45 -18.71 -10.17
C ILE A 521 33.58 -19.68 -10.57
N ARG A 522 33.43 -20.41 -11.68
CA ARG A 522 34.47 -21.31 -12.20
C ARG A 522 35.73 -20.56 -12.62
N GLN A 523 35.57 -19.35 -13.18
CA GLN A 523 36.70 -18.48 -13.52
C GLN A 523 37.46 -18.06 -12.25
N TYR A 524 36.77 -17.63 -11.19
CA TYR A 524 37.39 -17.31 -9.92
C TYR A 524 38.09 -18.53 -9.29
N ALA A 525 37.48 -19.73 -9.33
CA ALA A 525 38.10 -20.96 -8.85
C ALA A 525 39.41 -21.29 -9.61
N THR A 526 39.42 -21.09 -10.93
CA THR A 526 40.63 -21.27 -11.76
C THR A 526 41.71 -20.25 -11.40
N SER A 527 41.33 -18.99 -11.19
CA SER A 527 42.25 -17.93 -10.77
C SER A 527 42.82 -18.16 -9.36
N TYR A 528 42.01 -18.66 -8.44
CA TYR A 528 42.43 -19.11 -7.11
C TYR A 528 43.51 -20.19 -7.21
N LEU A 529 43.28 -21.25 -8.00
CA LEU A 529 44.24 -22.33 -8.20
C LEU A 529 45.55 -21.80 -8.78
N ARG A 530 45.46 -20.88 -9.73
CA ARG A 530 46.64 -20.25 -10.33
C ARG A 530 47.41 -19.41 -9.31
N ALA A 531 46.72 -18.59 -8.51
CA ALA A 531 47.35 -17.72 -7.51
C ALA A 531 48.03 -18.53 -6.39
N SER A 532 47.37 -19.58 -5.90
CA SER A 532 47.86 -20.38 -4.77
C SER A 532 48.89 -21.43 -5.16
N TRP A 533 48.60 -22.22 -6.20
CA TRP A 533 49.28 -23.50 -6.42
C TRP A 533 50.33 -23.46 -7.54
N SER A 534 50.34 -22.44 -8.41
CA SER A 534 51.29 -22.37 -9.53
C SER A 534 52.76 -22.39 -9.08
N LYS A 535 53.09 -21.69 -7.99
CA LYS A 535 54.45 -21.66 -7.44
C LYS A 535 54.86 -23.02 -6.88
N THR A 536 53.99 -23.64 -6.09
CA THR A 536 54.24 -24.98 -5.52
C THR A 536 54.39 -26.04 -6.62
N LEU A 537 53.53 -25.99 -7.63
CA LEU A 537 53.58 -26.91 -8.77
C LEU A 537 54.79 -26.67 -9.69
N SER A 538 55.35 -25.46 -9.76
CA SER A 538 56.54 -25.19 -10.58
C SER A 538 57.78 -25.93 -10.08
N PHE A 539 57.89 -26.19 -8.76
CA PHE A 539 58.96 -27.00 -8.19
C PHE A 539 58.89 -28.48 -8.61
N LEU A 540 57.74 -28.94 -9.09
CA LEU A 540 57.52 -30.32 -9.55
C LEU A 540 57.66 -30.47 -11.08
N ARG A 541 58.05 -29.42 -11.81
CA ARG A 541 58.28 -29.48 -13.26
C ARG A 541 59.64 -30.09 -13.59
N ASP A 542 59.76 -30.67 -14.78
CA ASP A 542 60.99 -31.30 -15.29
C ASP A 542 62.00 -30.28 -15.87
N GLU A 543 61.59 -29.04 -16.11
CA GLU A 543 62.38 -28.02 -16.80
C GLU A 543 63.75 -27.81 -16.11
N GLY A 544 64.85 -28.05 -16.81
CA GLY A 544 66.22 -27.83 -16.31
C GLY A 544 66.87 -29.01 -15.57
N ILE A 545 66.20 -30.15 -15.41
CA ILE A 545 66.80 -31.38 -14.87
C ILE A 545 67.18 -32.29 -16.03
N GLY A 546 68.44 -32.23 -16.47
CA GLY A 546 68.97 -33.28 -17.34
C GLY A 546 68.94 -34.61 -16.61
N VAL A 547 68.49 -35.68 -17.27
CA VAL A 547 68.44 -37.08 -16.76
C VAL A 547 69.82 -37.63 -16.37
N SER A 548 70.89 -36.85 -16.58
CA SER A 548 72.26 -37.21 -16.23
C SER A 548 72.48 -37.13 -14.71
N SER A 549 72.99 -38.22 -14.10
CA SER A 549 73.36 -38.36 -12.69
C SER A 549 74.61 -37.55 -12.31
N SER A 550 74.65 -36.26 -12.65
CA SER A 550 75.68 -35.36 -12.16
C SER A 550 75.41 -34.99 -10.70
N ASN A 551 76.46 -34.68 -9.94
CA ASN A 551 76.28 -34.20 -8.56
C ASN A 551 75.51 -32.87 -8.50
N ALA A 552 75.61 -32.05 -9.56
CA ALA A 552 74.85 -30.82 -9.69
C ALA A 552 73.33 -31.07 -9.82
N SER A 553 72.91 -32.05 -10.64
CA SER A 553 71.47 -32.37 -10.80
C SER A 553 70.86 -32.93 -9.51
N LYS A 554 71.63 -33.69 -8.71
CA LYS A 554 71.21 -34.17 -7.38
C LYS A 554 71.00 -33.05 -6.36
N VAL A 555 71.81 -31.98 -6.41
CA VAL A 555 71.66 -30.82 -5.52
C VAL A 555 70.40 -30.03 -5.88
N THR A 556 70.19 -29.75 -7.18
CA THR A 556 68.98 -29.07 -7.67
C THR A 556 67.69 -29.84 -7.34
N LEU A 557 67.70 -31.17 -7.45
CA LEU A 557 66.56 -32.02 -7.06
C LEU A 557 66.22 -31.88 -5.57
N LYS A 558 67.24 -31.98 -4.71
CA LYS A 558 67.08 -31.83 -3.26
C LYS A 558 66.52 -30.46 -2.89
N GLU A 559 66.94 -29.42 -3.58
CA GLU A 559 66.43 -28.06 -3.42
C GLU A 559 64.96 -27.95 -3.87
N ARG A 560 64.57 -28.56 -5.00
CA ARG A 560 63.16 -28.61 -5.44
C ARG A 560 62.25 -29.31 -4.43
N PHE A 561 62.65 -30.47 -3.91
CA PHE A 561 61.89 -31.17 -2.86
C PHE A 561 61.77 -30.31 -1.59
N LYS A 562 62.85 -29.64 -1.17
CA LYS A 562 62.83 -28.74 0.00
C LYS A 562 61.88 -27.56 -0.22
N ASN A 563 61.96 -26.92 -1.39
CA ASN A 563 61.14 -25.77 -1.74
C ASN A 563 59.66 -26.16 -1.89
N PHE A 564 59.37 -27.32 -2.48
CA PHE A 564 58.02 -27.88 -2.51
C PHE A 564 57.47 -28.08 -1.10
N ASN A 565 58.20 -28.77 -0.21
CA ASN A 565 57.75 -29.02 1.16
C ASN A 565 57.46 -27.71 1.91
N ALA A 566 58.36 -26.72 1.80
CA ALA A 566 58.18 -25.42 2.45
C ALA A 566 56.96 -24.67 1.88
N SER A 567 56.78 -24.68 0.56
CA SER A 567 55.64 -24.03 -0.11
C SER A 567 54.32 -24.71 0.23
N PHE A 568 54.30 -26.04 0.32
CA PHE A 568 53.12 -26.81 0.72
C PHE A 568 52.76 -26.58 2.20
N GLU A 569 53.75 -26.64 3.10
CA GLU A 569 53.56 -26.39 4.54
C GLU A 569 53.01 -24.97 4.80
N ASP A 570 53.47 -23.97 4.03
CA ASP A 570 52.98 -22.59 4.09
C ASP A 570 51.53 -22.47 3.61
N ILE A 571 51.21 -23.04 2.44
CA ILE A 571 49.84 -23.09 1.91
C ILE A 571 48.90 -23.80 2.88
N TYR A 572 49.28 -24.97 3.39
CA TYR A 572 48.47 -25.72 4.33
C TYR A 572 48.18 -24.90 5.59
N ARG A 573 49.20 -24.24 6.16
CA ARG A 573 49.01 -23.38 7.34
C ARG A 573 48.05 -22.22 7.09
N VAL A 574 48.18 -21.55 5.95
CA VAL A 574 47.37 -20.38 5.62
C VAL A 574 45.94 -20.77 5.23
N GLN A 575 45.78 -21.78 4.38
CA GLN A 575 44.48 -22.11 3.78
C GLN A 575 43.60 -23.01 4.65
N THR A 576 44.14 -23.70 5.66
CA THR A 576 43.33 -24.35 6.70
C THR A 576 42.58 -23.33 7.56
N ALA A 577 43.16 -22.13 7.73
CA ALA A 577 42.51 -21.02 8.42
C ALA A 577 41.38 -20.37 7.62
N TRP A 578 41.34 -20.52 6.29
CA TRP A 578 40.28 -19.96 5.45
C TRP A 578 38.99 -20.76 5.60
N LYS A 579 37.84 -20.13 5.35
CA LYS A 579 36.53 -20.75 5.50
C LYS A 579 35.76 -20.75 4.19
N VAL A 580 35.29 -21.92 3.77
CA VAL A 580 34.34 -22.08 2.66
C VAL A 580 33.06 -22.67 3.27
N PRO A 581 32.03 -21.86 3.54
CA PRO A 581 30.83 -22.31 4.26
C PRO A 581 30.09 -23.45 3.55
N ASP A 582 29.94 -23.36 2.23
CA ASP A 582 29.25 -24.38 1.44
C ASP A 582 30.08 -25.67 1.33
N ALA A 583 29.53 -26.78 1.84
CA ALA A 583 30.23 -28.06 1.92
C ALA A 583 30.53 -28.65 0.53
N GLN A 584 29.61 -28.48 -0.43
CA GLN A 584 29.80 -29.00 -1.79
C GLN A 584 30.93 -28.26 -2.51
N LEU A 585 30.93 -26.93 -2.46
CA LEU A 585 31.99 -26.10 -3.01
C LEU A 585 33.34 -26.39 -2.35
N ARG A 586 33.35 -26.57 -1.03
CA ARG A 586 34.57 -26.94 -0.28
C ARG A 586 35.17 -28.22 -0.83
N GLU A 587 34.35 -29.24 -1.03
CA GLU A 587 34.79 -30.52 -1.56
C GLU A 587 35.22 -30.42 -3.04
N GLU A 588 34.47 -29.70 -3.88
CA GLU A 588 34.84 -29.44 -5.27
C GLU A 588 36.22 -28.75 -5.39
N LEU A 589 36.50 -27.78 -4.53
CA LEU A 589 37.81 -27.12 -4.48
C LEU A 589 38.92 -28.09 -4.04
N ARG A 590 38.67 -28.92 -3.02
CA ARG A 590 39.65 -29.93 -2.54
C ARG A 590 39.96 -30.97 -3.60
N ILE A 591 38.94 -31.47 -4.29
CA ILE A 591 39.09 -32.41 -5.43
C ILE A 591 39.93 -31.75 -6.51
N SER A 592 39.58 -30.52 -6.92
CA SER A 592 40.30 -29.79 -7.97
C SER A 592 41.77 -29.56 -7.64
N ILE A 593 42.09 -29.25 -6.38
CA ILE A 593 43.49 -29.15 -5.90
C ILE A 593 44.18 -30.51 -5.97
N SER A 594 43.52 -31.56 -5.46
CA SER A 594 44.08 -32.93 -5.42
C SER A 594 44.39 -33.47 -6.81
N GLU A 595 43.49 -33.25 -7.78
CA GLU A 595 43.67 -33.62 -9.19
C GLU A 595 44.87 -32.95 -9.85
N LYS A 596 45.33 -31.79 -9.34
CA LYS A 596 46.52 -31.09 -9.86
C LYS A 596 47.78 -31.45 -9.10
N VAL A 597 47.71 -31.50 -7.77
CA VAL A 597 48.89 -31.65 -6.89
C VAL A 597 49.34 -33.10 -6.82
N ILE A 598 48.43 -34.05 -6.60
CA ILE A 598 48.77 -35.45 -6.34
C ILE A 598 49.40 -36.12 -7.57
N PRO A 599 48.85 -36.00 -8.80
CA PRO A 599 49.48 -36.58 -9.98
C PRO A 599 50.85 -35.95 -10.29
N ALA A 600 50.99 -34.63 -10.12
CA ALA A 600 52.26 -33.94 -10.33
C ALA A 600 53.33 -34.42 -9.34
N TYR A 601 52.97 -34.55 -8.05
CA TYR A 601 53.88 -35.03 -7.02
C TYR A 601 54.25 -36.50 -7.24
N ARG A 602 53.28 -37.37 -7.54
CA ARG A 602 53.51 -38.80 -7.82
C ARG A 602 54.42 -39.01 -9.02
N ALA A 603 54.23 -38.24 -10.09
CA ALA A 603 55.08 -38.29 -11.28
C ALA A 603 56.52 -37.84 -10.97
N PHE A 604 56.68 -36.74 -10.23
CA PHE A 604 57.98 -36.22 -9.83
C PHE A 604 58.72 -37.19 -8.88
N LEU A 605 58.02 -37.71 -7.87
CA LEU A 605 58.55 -38.69 -6.92
C LEU A 605 58.93 -40.00 -7.61
N GLY A 606 58.10 -40.52 -8.51
CA GLY A 606 58.40 -41.75 -9.26
C GLY A 606 59.63 -41.63 -10.16
N ARG A 607 59.87 -40.45 -10.75
CA ARG A 607 61.03 -40.21 -11.63
C ARG A 607 62.32 -39.95 -10.86
N PHE A 608 62.24 -39.22 -9.75
CA PHE A 608 63.41 -38.65 -9.07
C PHE A 608 63.63 -39.16 -7.64
N GLY A 609 62.66 -39.87 -7.06
CA GLY A 609 62.69 -40.38 -5.68
C GLY A 609 63.89 -41.26 -5.40
N ASN A 610 64.11 -42.29 -6.24
CA ASN A 610 65.24 -43.23 -6.11
C ASN A 610 66.62 -42.52 -6.09
N LEU A 611 66.74 -41.41 -6.81
CA LEU A 611 67.98 -40.62 -6.91
C LEU A 611 68.29 -39.81 -5.64
N VAL A 612 67.25 -39.45 -4.89
CA VAL A 612 67.34 -38.72 -3.62
C VAL A 612 67.40 -39.67 -2.42
N GLU A 613 66.71 -40.81 -2.50
CA GLU A 613 66.70 -41.87 -1.48
C GLU A 613 68.06 -42.55 -1.31
N SER A 614 68.87 -42.60 -2.37
CA SER A 614 70.24 -43.17 -2.36
C SER A 614 71.26 -42.35 -1.52
N GLY A 615 70.85 -41.24 -0.89
CA GLY A 615 71.72 -40.38 -0.06
C GLY A 615 71.46 -40.51 1.46
N ARG A 616 72.50 -40.24 2.28
CA ARG A 616 72.50 -40.43 3.76
C ARG A 616 71.44 -39.65 4.58
N HIS A 617 70.53 -38.88 3.96
CA HIS A 617 69.49 -38.08 4.63
C HIS A 617 68.19 -37.95 3.82
N ALA A 618 67.70 -39.04 3.22
CA ALA A 618 66.51 -39.05 2.34
C ALA A 618 65.25 -38.42 2.99
N GLY A 619 64.98 -38.73 4.27
CA GLY A 619 63.81 -38.22 5.00
C GLY A 619 63.82 -36.71 5.29
N LYS A 620 64.94 -36.00 5.03
CA LYS A 620 64.99 -34.54 5.10
C LYS A 620 64.38 -33.87 3.86
N TYR A 621 64.35 -34.60 2.73
CA TYR A 621 63.93 -34.08 1.44
C TYR A 621 62.58 -34.66 1.01
N ILE A 622 62.38 -35.97 1.16
CA ILE A 622 61.09 -36.62 0.92
C ILE A 622 60.39 -36.77 2.27
N LYS A 623 59.59 -35.76 2.63
CA LYS A 623 58.90 -35.67 3.93
C LYS A 623 57.53 -36.36 3.94
N TYR A 624 56.84 -36.40 2.81
CA TYR A 624 55.44 -36.80 2.68
C TYR A 624 55.29 -37.87 1.60
N THR A 625 54.36 -38.82 1.77
CA THR A 625 53.90 -39.68 0.67
C THR A 625 52.78 -39.00 -0.12
N ALA A 626 52.38 -39.59 -1.25
CA ALA A 626 51.23 -39.07 -2.00
C ALA A 626 49.94 -39.16 -1.19
N GLU A 627 49.80 -40.23 -0.40
CA GLU A 627 48.65 -40.47 0.49
C GLU A 627 48.64 -39.49 1.67
N ASP A 628 49.81 -39.17 2.24
CA ASP A 628 49.92 -38.14 3.28
C ASP A 628 49.43 -36.78 2.76
N LEU A 629 49.88 -36.38 1.56
CA LEU A 629 49.46 -35.12 0.95
C LEU A 629 47.96 -35.10 0.66
N GLU A 630 47.40 -36.19 0.16
CA GLU A 630 45.95 -36.33 -0.09
C GLU A 630 45.15 -36.14 1.22
N SER A 631 45.59 -36.78 2.32
CA SER A 631 44.96 -36.58 3.63
C SER A 631 45.04 -35.13 4.11
N PHE A 632 46.16 -34.43 3.89
CA PHE A 632 46.28 -33.03 4.29
C PHE A 632 45.43 -32.09 3.42
N LEU A 633 45.26 -32.37 2.13
CA LEU A 633 44.41 -31.56 1.27
C LEU A 633 42.94 -31.57 1.71
N LEU A 634 42.48 -32.65 2.36
CA LEU A 634 41.14 -32.74 2.94
C LEU A 634 40.91 -31.79 4.13
N ASP A 635 41.96 -31.24 4.75
CA ASP A 635 41.81 -30.31 5.86
C ASP A 635 41.64 -28.84 5.41
N LEU A 636 41.84 -28.54 4.12
CA LEU A 636 41.80 -27.17 3.61
C LEU A 636 40.40 -26.56 3.75
N PHE A 637 40.34 -25.26 4.06
CA PHE A 637 39.10 -24.46 4.14
C PHE A 637 38.13 -24.75 5.31
N GLU A 638 38.59 -25.43 6.37
CA GLU A 638 37.78 -25.70 7.56
C GLU A 638 37.64 -24.51 8.52
N GLY A 639 38.35 -23.39 8.28
CA GLY A 639 38.30 -22.20 9.12
C GLY A 639 39.12 -22.31 10.42
N THR A 640 39.98 -23.33 10.55
CA THR A 640 40.84 -23.53 11.73
C THR A 640 42.29 -23.71 11.29
N PRO A 641 43.22 -22.82 11.71
CA PRO A 641 44.62 -22.92 11.31
C PRO A 641 45.22 -24.23 11.84
N ARG A 642 45.77 -25.04 10.95
CA ARG A 642 46.52 -26.25 11.30
C ARG A 642 47.97 -26.11 10.90
N VAL A 643 48.86 -26.74 11.67
CA VAL A 643 50.29 -26.76 11.37
C VAL A 643 50.73 -28.22 11.26
N LEU A 644 51.44 -28.54 10.19
CA LEU A 644 52.05 -29.86 10.01
C LEU A 644 53.21 -30.00 11.00
N HIS A 645 53.01 -30.75 12.07
CA HIS A 645 54.11 -31.20 12.93
C HIS A 645 54.81 -32.40 12.27
N HIS A 646 56.14 -32.37 12.23
CA HIS A 646 56.93 -33.45 11.63
C HIS A 646 56.60 -34.81 12.23
N MET A 647 55.83 -35.63 11.51
CA MET A 647 55.74 -37.05 11.77
C MET A 647 57.11 -37.66 11.44
N ARG A 648 57.94 -37.87 12.47
CA ARG A 648 59.10 -38.75 12.38
C ARG A 648 58.59 -40.09 11.87
N ARG A 649 58.91 -40.46 10.62
CA ARG A 649 58.68 -41.82 10.10
C ARG A 649 59.12 -42.81 11.18
N LYS A 650 58.16 -43.53 11.78
CA LYS A 650 58.47 -44.77 12.48
C LYS A 650 58.92 -45.72 11.39
N SER A 651 60.22 -46.01 11.37
CA SER A 651 60.76 -47.13 10.61
C SER A 651 60.07 -48.40 11.09
N SER A 652 59.19 -48.96 10.26
CA SER A 652 58.83 -50.37 10.31
C SER A 652 59.94 -51.22 9.72
#